data_AF-A0A292SGP7-F1
#
_entry.id   AF-A0A292SGP7-F1
#
_cell.length_a   1.000
_cell.length_b   1.000
_cell.length_c   1.000
_cell.angle_alpha   90.00
_cell.angle_beta   90.00
_cell.angle_gamma   90.00
#
_symmetry.space_group_name_H-M   'P 1'
#
loop_
_entity.id
_entity.type
_entity.pdbx_description
1 polymer ?
#
loop_
_entity_poly.entity_id
_entity_poly.type
_entity_poly.pdbx_seq_one_letter_code
_entity_poly.pdbx_strand_id
1 'polypeptide(L)'
;MINKIIKNKFLILTFDWSLNYGATLQAYALQQSIKRLGIKADVLRYTPLRNIFDDCLDTRELFRKKYLSRTKECYTESELKNILSKYDGVIIGGDQVFRNFNWYEKDLPLLRYFGDFITGKKLIASYAASFGLDYFDGDDYLKTEVKKLLNRFDKIAVREKSGIEILKNTFEVDGTEVLDPVFLLSAEDYAGLIDDNKNISPKNDYIAYMYLGEDNGKGDINKHLLNSINSHFVNINWGTQGDYNTVEQWLNYVKHSKFVITDSFHCLAFAIIFRKPFIVVKRDFGGNARIDNILEKLNLQYCARNSLEDITASDLNLEINYNDVYKIIEREKQISLNYLKELLNIKPGYKKEYRNEPLAEIRKEYEINYKKQRKNKIQKFFKSIFSVSNYYTNYKKYKIIRFCGIKIKFSVAKLNNKETQTPIAIKNELQNYKTVQYVVAMLKAYGIKNIISSPGCQNAMFNLIVQEDDFFNCISVTDERSAAFMATGIAEQTGEPVVITCTGSSASRNWIPALTEAYYRNLPIIAMPFYNRASHEFNMAAQFIDRKVTQNDIKTLQIKLDECQDAIDRNKILTYLNAGLFQAKYNNTPVIIECPSILDFSAVESYRKLPTDIWSTIGIDNAGVVNNSELQNKKIAVYIGSHRKFTQREEKAISDFAVNWNIPVFCDYTSHYHGKNKVLAAKAVICRIQMPDLILDIGDVTGDYFAKCLFDNAEIWRITKNKTFKARYDYPVAKTFLMGEPDFFEKMSRHNLVINYYYSNIKEKIDKFNVDNLPLCNYFVIEKLSKYIPNNSILHHGVSNTKRGMNFYEFDESIDITCNVGVCGIDGAVSTLVGQSIAKPDKKCFGIFGDLTFFYDMNVLQQRAIRNNLRILLINNNNGVEFKVGGFYARIREKTDKLIASAGHHTKAEGWAKDCGFEYISAISKEEFLSKINDFCNKPYSKPVLFEVFTQNEEEIKSLDMMLGGISD
;
A
#
# COMPACT_ATOMS: atom_id res chain seq x y z
N MET A 1 -49.82 -51.49 12.33
CA MET A 1 -48.47 -51.03 11.90
C MET A 1 -48.56 -49.55 11.58
N ILE A 2 -47.66 -48.70 12.11
CA ILE A 2 -47.61 -47.28 11.74
C ILE A 2 -46.46 -47.10 10.74
N ASN A 3 -46.78 -46.74 9.49
CA ASN A 3 -45.76 -46.45 8.49
C ASN A 3 -45.01 -45.18 8.89
N LYS A 4 -43.79 -45.38 9.42
CA LYS A 4 -42.89 -44.31 9.85
C LYS A 4 -42.27 -43.64 8.63
N ILE A 5 -43.04 -42.76 7.98
CA ILE A 5 -42.63 -42.02 6.77
C ILE A 5 -41.25 -41.39 7.03
N ILE A 6 -40.24 -41.90 6.32
CA ILE A 6 -38.90 -41.33 6.32
C ILE A 6 -39.00 -40.02 5.53
N LYS A 7 -39.18 -38.91 6.24
CA LYS A 7 -39.21 -37.59 5.61
C LYS A 7 -37.80 -37.23 5.18
N ASN A 8 -37.54 -37.31 3.88
CA ASN A 8 -36.30 -36.84 3.25
C ASN A 8 -35.89 -35.48 3.80
N LYS A 9 -34.59 -35.30 4.00
CA LYS A 9 -34.01 -34.07 4.55
C LYS A 9 -32.84 -33.59 3.67
N PHE A 10 -32.91 -32.39 3.13
CA PHE A 10 -31.87 -31.84 2.23
C PHE A 10 -31.17 -30.62 2.83
N LEU A 11 -29.91 -30.43 2.43
CA LEU A 11 -29.17 -29.18 2.65
C LEU A 11 -29.34 -28.27 1.43
N ILE A 12 -29.49 -26.97 1.67
CA ILE A 12 -29.35 -25.95 0.63
C ILE A 12 -27.96 -25.31 0.77
N LEU A 13 -27.11 -25.40 -0.25
CA LEU A 13 -25.81 -24.74 -0.28
C LEU A 13 -25.86 -23.50 -1.18
N THR A 14 -25.59 -22.34 -0.57
CA THR A 14 -25.62 -21.01 -1.19
C THR A 14 -24.70 -20.05 -0.41
N PHE A 15 -24.65 -18.76 -0.78
CA PHE A 15 -23.86 -17.76 -0.07
C PHE A 15 -24.61 -17.18 1.18
N ASP A 16 -24.87 -18.00 2.21
CA ASP A 16 -25.57 -17.59 3.48
C ASP A 16 -24.89 -16.39 4.18
N TRP A 17 -23.58 -16.22 3.96
CA TRP A 17 -22.73 -15.16 4.50
C TRP A 17 -22.75 -13.84 3.69
N SER A 18 -23.44 -13.80 2.54
CA SER A 18 -23.45 -12.64 1.65
C SER A 18 -24.18 -11.45 2.27
N LEU A 19 -23.74 -10.24 1.91
CA LEU A 19 -24.42 -8.98 2.28
C LEU A 19 -25.54 -8.61 1.29
N ASN A 20 -25.69 -9.37 0.19
CA ASN A 20 -26.67 -9.12 -0.88
C ASN A 20 -28.09 -9.58 -0.47
N TYR A 21 -29.08 -8.69 -0.64
CA TYR A 21 -30.51 -8.95 -0.40
C TYR A 21 -31.02 -10.19 -1.15
N GLY A 22 -30.71 -10.30 -2.44
CA GLY A 22 -31.11 -11.41 -3.31
C GLY A 22 -30.55 -12.75 -2.84
N ALA A 23 -29.28 -12.79 -2.42
CA ALA A 23 -28.66 -13.99 -1.88
C ALA A 23 -29.37 -14.53 -0.64
N THR A 24 -29.97 -13.64 0.16
CA THR A 24 -30.80 -13.99 1.33
C THR A 24 -32.23 -14.40 0.93
N LEU A 25 -32.84 -13.69 -0.02
CA LEU A 25 -34.23 -13.92 -0.45
C LEU A 25 -34.42 -15.18 -1.29
N GLN A 26 -33.48 -15.51 -2.18
CA GLN A 26 -33.49 -16.77 -2.94
C GLN A 26 -33.37 -18.00 -2.02
N ALA A 27 -32.56 -17.89 -0.95
CA ALA A 27 -32.34 -18.96 0.02
C ALA A 27 -33.60 -19.22 0.86
N TYR A 28 -34.32 -18.16 1.21
CA TYR A 28 -35.64 -18.24 1.82
C TYR A 28 -36.65 -18.90 0.87
N ALA A 29 -36.74 -18.43 -0.38
CA ALA A 29 -37.72 -18.90 -1.34
C ALA A 29 -37.56 -20.38 -1.70
N LEU A 30 -36.32 -20.84 -1.94
CA LEU A 30 -36.04 -22.26 -2.17
C LEU A 30 -36.38 -23.11 -0.95
N GLN A 31 -36.06 -22.63 0.26
CA GLN A 31 -36.39 -23.36 1.49
C GLN A 31 -37.89 -23.47 1.72
N GLN A 32 -38.66 -22.39 1.54
CA GLN A 32 -40.12 -22.45 1.71
C GLN A 32 -40.77 -23.32 0.62
N SER A 33 -40.26 -23.29 -0.62
CA SER A 33 -40.73 -24.15 -1.70
C SER A 33 -40.55 -25.64 -1.38
N ILE A 34 -39.39 -26.05 -0.87
CA ILE A 34 -39.16 -27.44 -0.45
C ILE A 34 -40.02 -27.81 0.77
N LYS A 35 -40.20 -26.89 1.73
CA LYS A 35 -41.10 -27.08 2.89
C LYS A 35 -42.56 -27.27 2.47
N ARG A 36 -43.04 -26.54 1.45
CA ARG A 36 -44.39 -26.68 0.87
C ARG A 36 -44.62 -28.06 0.24
N LEU A 37 -43.55 -28.69 -0.27
CA LEU A 37 -43.56 -30.09 -0.73
C LEU A 37 -43.46 -31.11 0.43
N GLY A 38 -43.64 -30.68 1.70
CA GLY A 38 -43.68 -31.53 2.89
C GLY A 38 -42.33 -32.04 3.39
N ILE A 39 -41.24 -31.65 2.71
CA ILE A 39 -39.85 -32.10 2.89
C ILE A 39 -39.08 -31.10 3.78
N LYS A 40 -38.12 -31.59 4.57
CA LYS A 40 -37.32 -30.74 5.44
C LYS A 40 -36.07 -30.24 4.70
N ALA A 41 -35.87 -28.92 4.66
CA ALA A 41 -34.67 -28.30 4.11
C ALA A 41 -34.10 -27.25 5.07
N ASP A 42 -32.78 -27.32 5.30
CA ASP A 42 -32.02 -26.36 6.10
C ASP A 42 -30.91 -25.74 5.22
N VAL A 43 -30.67 -24.43 5.34
CA VAL A 43 -29.54 -23.79 4.65
C VAL A 43 -28.24 -24.11 5.38
N LEU A 44 -27.26 -24.58 4.62
CA LEU A 44 -25.92 -24.92 5.09
C LEU A 44 -25.14 -23.63 5.35
N ARG A 45 -24.84 -23.35 6.63
CA ARG A 45 -24.00 -22.22 7.06
C ARG A 45 -22.52 -22.53 6.81
N TYR A 46 -22.18 -22.69 5.54
CA TYR A 46 -20.80 -22.78 5.06
C TYR A 46 -20.29 -21.41 4.67
N THR A 47 -19.15 -21.02 5.23
CA THR A 47 -18.47 -19.76 4.90
C THR A 47 -17.06 -20.10 4.39
N PRO A 48 -16.79 -20.02 3.08
CA PRO A 48 -15.42 -19.95 2.61
C PRO A 48 -14.83 -18.64 3.14
N LEU A 49 -13.66 -18.75 3.77
CA LEU A 49 -12.76 -17.66 4.20
C LEU A 49 -13.38 -16.26 4.28
N ARG A 50 -13.88 -15.91 5.47
CA ARG A 50 -14.26 -14.51 5.73
C ARG A 50 -13.41 -13.88 6.82
N ASN A 51 -12.82 -12.75 6.44
CA ASN A 51 -12.50 -11.65 7.33
C ASN A 51 -13.61 -11.40 8.35
N ILE A 52 -13.23 -10.95 9.54
CA ILE A 52 -14.16 -10.39 10.51
C ILE A 52 -14.58 -9.00 9.99
N PHE A 53 -15.54 -8.98 9.06
CA PHE A 53 -16.49 -7.88 9.02
C PHE A 53 -17.20 -7.84 10.37
N ASP A 54 -17.31 -6.64 10.95
CA ASP A 54 -17.82 -6.49 12.31
C ASP A 54 -19.29 -6.94 12.37
N ASP A 55 -19.60 -7.90 13.25
CA ASP A 55 -20.92 -8.55 13.33
C ASP A 55 -22.07 -7.56 13.67
N CYS A 56 -21.74 -6.31 14.01
CA CYS A 56 -22.66 -5.22 14.30
C CYS A 56 -23.21 -4.47 13.07
N LEU A 57 -22.77 -4.76 11.83
CA LEU A 57 -23.21 -4.05 10.62
C LEU A 57 -23.94 -4.90 9.55
N ASP A 58 -24.21 -6.19 9.79
CA ASP A 58 -24.95 -7.03 8.83
C ASP A 58 -26.46 -7.13 9.12
N THR A 59 -27.22 -6.15 8.62
CA THR A 59 -28.68 -6.06 8.78
C THR A 59 -29.45 -7.26 8.17
N ARG A 60 -28.90 -7.96 7.19
CA ARG A 60 -29.50 -9.18 6.59
C ARG A 60 -29.49 -10.37 7.55
N GLU A 61 -28.55 -10.41 8.50
CA GLU A 61 -28.44 -11.52 9.45
C GLU A 61 -29.62 -11.57 10.44
N LEU A 62 -30.32 -10.45 10.67
CA LEU A 62 -31.58 -10.42 11.42
C LEU A 62 -32.66 -11.23 10.70
N PHE A 63 -32.88 -10.96 9.41
CA PHE A 63 -33.82 -11.72 8.57
C PHE A 63 -33.44 -13.21 8.52
N ARG A 64 -32.16 -13.54 8.32
CA ARG A 64 -31.68 -14.93 8.29
C ARG A 64 -31.81 -15.67 9.62
N LYS A 65 -31.79 -14.98 10.77
CA LYS A 65 -32.10 -15.56 12.09
C LYS A 65 -33.61 -15.76 12.30
N LYS A 66 -34.44 -14.87 11.73
CA LYS A 66 -35.90 -14.83 11.89
C LYS A 66 -36.64 -15.82 10.98
N TYR A 67 -36.18 -16.01 9.74
CA TYR A 67 -36.96 -16.69 8.68
C TYR A 67 -36.31 -17.93 8.06
N LEU A 68 -34.99 -18.14 8.21
CA LEU A 68 -34.30 -19.33 7.68
C LEU A 68 -34.08 -20.39 8.75
N SER A 69 -34.44 -21.64 8.47
CA SER A 69 -33.88 -22.78 9.19
C SER A 69 -32.46 -23.02 8.66
N ARG A 70 -31.47 -23.03 9.55
CA ARG A 70 -30.05 -23.09 9.17
C ARG A 70 -29.28 -24.07 10.03
N THR A 71 -28.21 -24.64 9.46
CA THR A 71 -27.31 -25.54 10.20
C THR A 71 -26.52 -24.78 11.27
N LYS A 72 -25.79 -25.51 12.13
CA LYS A 72 -24.63 -24.92 12.80
C LYS A 72 -23.60 -24.48 11.74
N GLU A 73 -22.83 -23.44 12.06
CA GLU A 73 -21.74 -22.94 11.21
C GLU A 73 -20.69 -24.04 11.01
N CYS A 74 -20.21 -24.17 9.78
CA CYS A 74 -19.24 -25.17 9.37
C CYS A 74 -18.25 -24.59 8.37
N TYR A 75 -17.00 -25.00 8.50
CA TYR A 75 -15.87 -24.47 7.74
C TYR A 75 -14.98 -25.60 7.24
N THR A 76 -14.89 -26.65 8.04
CA THR A 76 -14.03 -27.82 7.79
C THR A 76 -14.75 -28.92 7.02
N GLU A 77 -14.01 -29.72 6.27
CA GLU A 77 -14.56 -30.88 5.57
C GLU A 77 -15.13 -31.92 6.55
N SER A 78 -14.53 -32.04 7.74
CA SER A 78 -15.07 -32.90 8.81
C SER A 78 -16.41 -32.39 9.34
N GLU A 79 -16.58 -31.07 9.57
CA GLU A 79 -17.88 -30.49 9.92
C GLU A 79 -18.90 -30.66 8.77
N LEU A 80 -18.49 -30.44 7.53
CA LEU A 80 -19.33 -30.61 6.33
C LEU A 80 -19.82 -32.07 6.21
N LYS A 81 -18.91 -33.06 6.23
CA LYS A 81 -19.24 -34.50 6.19
C LYS A 81 -20.10 -34.92 7.41
N ASN A 82 -19.86 -34.38 8.60
CA ASN A 82 -20.64 -34.63 9.83
C ASN A 82 -22.05 -33.99 9.79
N ILE A 83 -22.20 -32.82 9.18
CA ILE A 83 -23.53 -32.24 8.94
C ILE A 83 -24.25 -33.07 7.87
N LEU A 84 -23.64 -33.28 6.71
CA LEU A 84 -24.17 -34.03 5.56
C LEU A 84 -24.63 -35.45 5.92
N SER A 85 -24.01 -36.13 6.89
CA SER A 85 -24.45 -37.47 7.31
C SER A 85 -25.93 -37.52 7.70
N LYS A 86 -26.49 -36.40 8.22
CA LYS A 86 -27.87 -36.24 8.72
C LYS A 86 -28.89 -35.76 7.66
N TYR A 87 -28.49 -35.72 6.39
CA TYR A 87 -29.29 -35.27 5.26
C TYR A 87 -29.10 -36.22 4.09
N ASP A 88 -30.11 -36.39 3.24
CA ASP A 88 -30.10 -37.34 2.12
C ASP A 88 -29.35 -36.78 0.90
N GLY A 89 -29.09 -35.47 0.88
CA GLY A 89 -28.11 -34.85 0.00
C GLY A 89 -28.11 -33.32 0.06
N VAL A 90 -27.50 -32.71 -0.95
CA VAL A 90 -27.32 -31.26 -1.08
C VAL A 90 -27.95 -30.78 -2.39
N ILE A 91 -28.71 -29.69 -2.27
CA ILE A 91 -29.21 -28.89 -3.39
C ILE A 91 -28.37 -27.61 -3.41
N ILE A 92 -27.57 -27.45 -4.46
CA ILE A 92 -26.73 -26.27 -4.63
C ILE A 92 -27.49 -25.26 -5.51
N GLY A 93 -27.60 -24.02 -5.05
CA GLY A 93 -28.42 -23.04 -5.77
C GLY A 93 -28.18 -21.62 -5.32
N GLY A 94 -28.16 -20.70 -6.27
CA GLY A 94 -28.02 -19.28 -5.98
C GLY A 94 -27.31 -18.44 -7.03
N ASP A 95 -27.47 -17.13 -6.89
CA ASP A 95 -26.69 -16.09 -7.56
C ASP A 95 -25.19 -16.41 -7.55
N GLN A 96 -24.59 -16.56 -8.74
CA GLN A 96 -23.16 -16.77 -8.99
C GLN A 96 -22.49 -17.92 -8.23
N VAL A 97 -23.22 -18.93 -7.75
CA VAL A 97 -22.63 -20.07 -7.02
C VAL A 97 -21.75 -21.00 -7.88
N PHE A 98 -21.87 -20.95 -9.21
CA PHE A 98 -21.01 -21.65 -10.16
C PHE A 98 -19.98 -20.73 -10.83
N ARG A 99 -19.91 -19.45 -10.45
CA ARG A 99 -18.90 -18.51 -10.98
C ARG A 99 -17.54 -18.79 -10.33
N ASN A 100 -16.44 -18.64 -11.07
CA ASN A 100 -15.09 -18.68 -10.50
C ASN A 100 -14.73 -17.32 -9.87
N PHE A 101 -15.52 -16.89 -8.88
CA PHE A 101 -15.40 -15.55 -8.32
C PHE A 101 -15.35 -15.53 -6.79
N ASN A 102 -14.24 -15.03 -6.25
CA ASN A 102 -14.05 -14.82 -4.82
C ASN A 102 -13.80 -13.32 -4.54
N TRP A 103 -14.68 -12.70 -3.75
CA TRP A 103 -14.59 -11.27 -3.39
C TRP A 103 -13.44 -10.92 -2.43
N TYR A 104 -12.72 -11.91 -1.89
CA TYR A 104 -11.73 -11.67 -0.83
C TYR A 104 -10.30 -12.17 -1.12
N GLU A 105 -10.10 -13.24 -1.89
CA GLU A 105 -8.78 -13.75 -2.29
C GLU A 105 -8.86 -14.27 -3.74
N LYS A 106 -8.01 -13.79 -4.66
CA LYS A 106 -8.15 -14.08 -6.10
C LYS A 106 -7.86 -15.54 -6.48
N ASP A 107 -7.17 -16.27 -5.61
CA ASP A 107 -6.40 -17.46 -5.98
C ASP A 107 -7.00 -18.79 -5.45
N LEU A 108 -8.26 -18.79 -4.99
CA LEU A 108 -8.95 -20.00 -4.52
C LEU A 108 -10.20 -20.38 -5.35
N PRO A 109 -10.20 -21.52 -6.05
CA PRO A 109 -11.38 -22.01 -6.74
C PRO A 109 -12.42 -22.57 -5.76
N LEU A 110 -13.66 -22.08 -5.88
CA LEU A 110 -14.78 -22.35 -4.95
C LEU A 110 -15.44 -23.74 -5.11
N LEU A 111 -14.67 -24.80 -5.39
CA LEU A 111 -15.18 -26.16 -5.72
C LEU A 111 -16.12 -26.81 -4.69
N ARG A 112 -16.21 -26.27 -3.46
CA ARG A 112 -17.26 -26.65 -2.48
C ARG A 112 -18.67 -26.42 -3.03
N TYR A 113 -18.86 -25.36 -3.83
CA TYR A 113 -20.11 -25.09 -4.55
C TYR A 113 -20.30 -25.94 -5.82
N PHE A 114 -19.36 -26.83 -6.11
CA PHE A 114 -19.52 -27.92 -7.08
C PHE A 114 -19.60 -29.31 -6.39
N GLY A 115 -19.91 -29.33 -5.08
CA GLY A 115 -20.25 -30.57 -4.37
C GLY A 115 -19.08 -31.53 -4.10
N ASP A 116 -17.83 -31.04 -4.13
CA ASP A 116 -16.63 -31.87 -3.98
C ASP A 116 -16.63 -32.77 -2.72
N PHE A 117 -17.04 -32.22 -1.58
CA PHE A 117 -17.10 -32.90 -0.27
C PHE A 117 -18.16 -34.00 -0.14
N ILE A 118 -19.06 -34.13 -1.12
CA ILE A 118 -20.20 -35.06 -1.04
C ILE A 118 -19.79 -36.43 -1.56
N THR A 119 -20.07 -37.48 -0.78
CA THR A 119 -19.62 -38.86 -1.05
C THR A 119 -20.69 -39.89 -0.69
N GLY A 120 -20.60 -41.10 -1.26
CA GLY A 120 -21.54 -42.20 -1.02
C GLY A 120 -22.87 -42.02 -1.75
N LYS A 121 -23.92 -42.69 -1.27
CA LYS A 121 -25.30 -42.58 -1.81
C LYS A 121 -26.01 -41.36 -1.21
N LYS A 122 -25.59 -40.16 -1.62
CA LYS A 122 -26.20 -38.87 -1.27
C LYS A 122 -26.54 -38.11 -2.55
N LEU A 123 -27.65 -37.37 -2.56
CA LEU A 123 -28.01 -36.51 -3.69
C LEU A 123 -26.98 -35.38 -3.84
N ILE A 124 -26.51 -35.17 -5.07
CA ILE A 124 -25.84 -33.93 -5.50
C ILE A 124 -26.70 -33.38 -6.63
N ALA A 125 -27.36 -32.26 -6.43
CA ALA A 125 -28.14 -31.64 -7.49
C ALA A 125 -28.02 -30.12 -7.42
N SER A 126 -28.28 -29.43 -8.54
CA SER A 126 -28.51 -27.99 -8.51
C SER A 126 -29.95 -27.61 -8.82
N TYR A 127 -30.34 -26.47 -8.24
CA TYR A 127 -31.58 -25.76 -8.56
C TYR A 127 -31.22 -24.29 -8.72
N ALA A 128 -31.47 -23.70 -9.90
CA ALA A 128 -31.19 -22.30 -10.20
C ALA A 128 -29.78 -21.85 -9.74
N ALA A 129 -28.77 -22.70 -9.95
CA ALA A 129 -27.38 -22.28 -9.88
C ALA A 129 -27.08 -21.28 -11.00
N SER A 130 -25.95 -20.59 -10.93
CA SER A 130 -25.65 -19.49 -11.84
C SER A 130 -24.16 -19.31 -12.01
N PHE A 131 -23.74 -19.13 -13.26
CA PHE A 131 -22.41 -18.62 -13.61
C PHE A 131 -22.41 -17.09 -13.60
N GLY A 132 -23.53 -16.46 -14.01
CA GLY A 132 -23.70 -15.01 -14.00
C GLY A 132 -22.78 -14.25 -14.96
N LEU A 133 -22.16 -14.98 -15.89
CA LEU A 133 -21.51 -14.55 -17.11
C LEU A 133 -22.02 -15.46 -18.25
N ASP A 134 -21.65 -15.13 -19.48
CA ASP A 134 -21.87 -15.92 -20.70
C ASP A 134 -20.74 -16.92 -21.02
N TYR A 135 -19.61 -16.83 -20.30
CA TYR A 135 -18.53 -17.81 -20.29
C TYR A 135 -18.15 -18.23 -18.86
N PHE A 136 -17.31 -19.26 -18.73
CA PHE A 136 -16.75 -19.67 -17.44
C PHE A 136 -15.42 -18.96 -17.17
N ASP A 137 -15.34 -18.17 -16.09
CA ASP A 137 -14.20 -17.31 -15.73
C ASP A 137 -13.04 -18.06 -15.02
N GLY A 138 -12.73 -19.29 -15.47
CA GLY A 138 -11.66 -20.14 -14.95
C GLY A 138 -10.63 -20.59 -16.00
N ASP A 139 -9.45 -21.00 -15.54
CA ASP A 139 -8.39 -21.59 -16.37
C ASP A 139 -8.71 -23.04 -16.78
N ASP A 140 -7.89 -23.64 -17.64
CA ASP A 140 -8.15 -24.98 -18.18
C ASP A 140 -8.01 -26.10 -17.14
N TYR A 141 -7.21 -25.87 -16.09
CA TYR A 141 -7.16 -26.73 -14.91
C TYR A 141 -8.50 -26.70 -14.17
N LEU A 142 -9.03 -25.52 -13.88
CA LEU A 142 -10.30 -25.38 -13.19
C LEU A 142 -11.48 -25.86 -14.03
N LYS A 143 -11.46 -25.63 -15.36
CA LYS A 143 -12.45 -26.22 -16.28
C LYS A 143 -12.45 -27.74 -16.16
N THR A 144 -11.27 -28.36 -16.14
CA THR A 144 -11.11 -29.82 -15.98
C THR A 144 -11.65 -30.33 -14.65
N GLU A 145 -11.37 -29.63 -13.54
CA GLU A 145 -11.86 -30.03 -12.21
C GLU A 145 -13.37 -29.80 -12.04
N VAL A 146 -13.91 -28.71 -12.56
CA VAL A 146 -15.36 -28.44 -12.57
C VAL A 146 -16.09 -29.46 -13.46
N LYS A 147 -15.54 -29.84 -14.63
CA LYS A 147 -16.07 -30.91 -15.48
C LYS A 147 -16.18 -32.24 -14.72
N LYS A 148 -15.11 -32.63 -14.01
CA LYS A 148 -15.11 -33.84 -13.14
C LYS A 148 -16.14 -33.78 -12.02
N LEU A 149 -16.43 -32.59 -11.49
CA LEU A 149 -17.39 -32.41 -10.40
C LEU A 149 -18.85 -32.37 -10.88
N LEU A 150 -19.15 -31.66 -11.97
CA LEU A 150 -20.49 -31.61 -12.56
C LEU A 150 -20.97 -33.00 -13.00
N ASN A 151 -20.08 -33.84 -13.55
CA ASN A 151 -20.35 -35.24 -13.87
C ASN A 151 -20.69 -36.14 -12.65
N ARG A 152 -20.70 -35.61 -11.42
CA ARG A 152 -21.12 -36.31 -10.18
C ARG A 152 -22.53 -35.92 -9.73
N PHE A 153 -23.18 -34.95 -10.39
CA PHE A 153 -24.53 -34.50 -10.07
C PHE A 153 -25.57 -35.52 -10.58
N ASP A 154 -26.61 -35.78 -9.78
CA ASP A 154 -27.76 -36.58 -10.21
C ASP A 154 -28.76 -35.76 -11.06
N LYS A 155 -28.74 -34.42 -10.95
CA LYS A 155 -29.48 -33.49 -11.83
C LYS A 155 -28.90 -32.07 -11.74
N ILE A 156 -28.77 -31.38 -12.87
CA ILE A 156 -28.26 -30.00 -12.94
C ILE A 156 -29.36 -29.07 -13.46
N ALA A 157 -29.59 -27.97 -12.75
CA ALA A 157 -30.33 -26.82 -13.24
C ALA A 157 -29.67 -25.49 -12.91
N VAL A 158 -29.77 -24.57 -13.86
CA VAL A 158 -29.26 -23.19 -13.82
C VAL A 158 -30.38 -22.21 -14.12
N ARG A 159 -30.18 -20.92 -13.84
CA ARG A 159 -31.21 -19.89 -13.99
C ARG A 159 -31.17 -19.12 -15.30
N GLU A 160 -30.05 -19.19 -16.00
CA GLU A 160 -29.80 -18.45 -17.23
C GLU A 160 -29.47 -19.39 -18.41
N LYS A 161 -30.01 -19.09 -19.60
CA LYS A 161 -29.78 -19.79 -20.88
C LYS A 161 -28.28 -19.95 -21.21
N SER A 162 -27.46 -18.92 -21.00
CA SER A 162 -26.00 -19.01 -21.19
C SER A 162 -25.36 -20.04 -20.25
N GLY A 163 -25.95 -20.33 -19.09
CA GLY A 163 -25.52 -21.40 -18.21
C GLY A 163 -25.72 -22.79 -18.82
N ILE A 164 -26.78 -23.00 -19.60
CA ILE A 164 -27.00 -24.24 -20.36
C ILE A 164 -25.94 -24.39 -21.46
N GLU A 165 -25.62 -23.29 -22.14
CA GLU A 165 -24.59 -23.23 -23.18
C GLU A 165 -23.19 -23.48 -22.60
N ILE A 166 -22.87 -22.93 -21.41
CA ILE A 166 -21.63 -23.23 -20.66
C ILE A 166 -21.58 -24.72 -20.26
N LEU A 167 -22.65 -25.26 -19.67
CA LEU A 167 -22.72 -26.67 -19.27
C LEU A 167 -22.47 -27.61 -20.44
N LYS A 168 -23.11 -27.34 -21.59
CA LYS A 168 -22.98 -28.14 -22.81
C LYS A 168 -21.62 -27.97 -23.49
N ASN A 169 -21.20 -26.73 -23.74
CA ASN A 169 -20.08 -26.43 -24.64
C ASN A 169 -18.71 -26.41 -23.92
N THR A 170 -18.67 -26.10 -22.62
CA THR A 170 -17.42 -26.08 -21.82
C THR A 170 -17.25 -27.35 -20.99
N PHE A 171 -18.34 -27.95 -20.54
CA PHE A 171 -18.31 -29.06 -19.58
C PHE A 171 -18.87 -30.39 -20.11
N GLU A 172 -19.49 -30.43 -21.29
CA GLU A 172 -20.13 -31.62 -21.89
C GLU A 172 -21.11 -32.31 -20.92
N VAL A 173 -21.92 -31.52 -20.20
CA VAL A 173 -22.98 -32.02 -19.33
C VAL A 173 -24.32 -31.35 -19.65
N ASP A 174 -25.41 -32.12 -19.55
CA ASP A 174 -26.76 -31.59 -19.72
C ASP A 174 -27.25 -30.84 -18.47
N GLY A 175 -28.14 -29.88 -18.67
CA GLY A 175 -28.80 -29.13 -17.60
C GLY A 175 -30.19 -28.64 -18.01
N THR A 176 -30.97 -28.19 -17.04
CA THR A 176 -32.32 -27.61 -17.25
C THR A 176 -32.34 -26.14 -16.85
N GLU A 177 -32.95 -25.27 -17.66
CA GLU A 177 -33.23 -23.88 -17.27
C GLU A 177 -34.44 -23.86 -16.34
N VAL A 178 -34.34 -23.19 -15.18
CA VAL A 178 -35.43 -23.04 -14.21
C VAL A 178 -35.47 -21.62 -13.67
N LEU A 179 -36.63 -21.16 -13.21
CA LEU A 179 -36.74 -19.83 -12.60
C LEU A 179 -35.88 -19.71 -11.33
N ASP A 180 -35.39 -18.49 -11.09
CA ASP A 180 -34.85 -18.09 -9.80
C ASP A 180 -35.82 -18.48 -8.67
N PRO A 181 -35.32 -18.99 -7.51
CA PRO A 181 -36.18 -19.35 -6.40
C PRO A 181 -37.20 -18.28 -5.98
N VAL A 182 -36.90 -16.97 -6.14
CA VAL A 182 -37.82 -15.91 -5.71
C VAL A 182 -39.16 -15.93 -6.45
N PHE A 183 -39.21 -16.42 -7.69
CA PHE A 183 -40.47 -16.55 -8.44
C PHE A 183 -41.29 -17.80 -8.05
N LEU A 184 -40.77 -18.69 -7.20
CA LEU A 184 -41.51 -19.86 -6.71
C LEU A 184 -42.55 -19.49 -5.63
N LEU A 185 -42.38 -18.33 -4.98
CA LEU A 185 -43.33 -17.76 -4.04
C LEU A 185 -44.24 -16.72 -4.74
N SER A 186 -45.32 -16.32 -4.07
CA SER A 186 -46.23 -15.28 -4.58
C SER A 186 -45.89 -13.88 -4.05
N ALA A 187 -46.56 -12.84 -4.55
CA ALA A 187 -46.39 -11.48 -4.04
C ALA A 187 -46.83 -11.37 -2.56
N GLU A 188 -47.88 -12.11 -2.19
CA GLU A 188 -48.47 -12.18 -0.86
C GLU A 188 -47.52 -12.84 0.14
N ASP A 189 -46.77 -13.87 -0.29
CA ASP A 189 -45.75 -14.54 0.53
C ASP A 189 -44.65 -13.57 1.00
N TYR A 190 -44.28 -12.61 0.14
CA TYR A 190 -43.33 -11.56 0.47
C TYR A 190 -43.97 -10.37 1.19
N ALA A 191 -45.21 -10.03 0.85
CA ALA A 191 -45.97 -9.01 1.57
C ALA A 191 -46.17 -9.37 3.06
N GLY A 192 -46.36 -10.66 3.38
CA GLY A 192 -46.41 -11.18 4.75
C GLY A 192 -45.10 -11.14 5.54
N LEU A 193 -43.99 -10.71 4.93
CA LEU A 193 -42.71 -10.44 5.63
C LEU A 193 -42.58 -8.97 6.04
N ILE A 194 -43.43 -8.10 5.50
CA ILE A 194 -43.36 -6.64 5.62
C ILE A 194 -44.27 -6.19 6.77
N ASP A 195 -43.82 -5.18 7.52
CA ASP A 195 -44.57 -4.58 8.62
C ASP A 195 -44.99 -3.16 8.25
N ASP A 196 -46.08 -3.06 7.48
CA ASP A 196 -46.59 -1.79 6.92
C ASP A 196 -46.88 -0.74 8.01
N ASN A 197 -47.14 -1.15 9.27
CA ASN A 197 -47.44 -0.25 10.39
C ASN A 197 -46.22 0.55 10.90
N LYS A 198 -45.00 0.25 10.44
CA LYS A 198 -43.78 0.92 10.92
C LYS A 198 -43.42 2.24 10.21
N ASN A 199 -44.25 2.72 9.28
CA ASN A 199 -44.09 4.04 8.60
C ASN A 199 -42.68 4.30 8.02
N ILE A 200 -42.07 3.28 7.40
CA ILE A 200 -40.65 3.33 6.98
C ILE A 200 -40.46 4.00 5.60
N SER A 201 -41.44 3.86 4.70
CA SER A 201 -41.39 4.49 3.38
C SER A 201 -42.09 5.85 3.37
N PRO A 202 -41.65 6.80 2.52
CA PRO A 202 -42.45 7.98 2.22
C PRO A 202 -43.78 7.57 1.55
N LYS A 203 -44.74 8.51 1.49
CA LYS A 203 -46.01 8.32 0.75
C LYS A 203 -45.71 7.84 -0.68
N ASN A 204 -46.59 6.99 -1.22
CA ASN A 204 -46.37 6.10 -2.39
C ASN A 204 -46.12 6.77 -3.77
N ASP A 205 -45.58 7.98 -3.81
CA ASP A 205 -45.24 8.76 -5.01
C ASP A 205 -43.71 8.97 -5.07
N TYR A 206 -42.97 7.87 -5.23
CA TYR A 206 -41.51 7.88 -5.34
C TYR A 206 -40.97 6.78 -6.24
N ILE A 207 -39.79 7.01 -6.79
CA ILE A 207 -39.02 6.08 -7.63
C ILE A 207 -38.00 5.38 -6.73
N ALA A 208 -38.09 4.05 -6.64
CA ALA A 208 -37.10 3.24 -5.94
C ALA A 208 -35.88 3.04 -6.83
N TYR A 209 -34.69 3.36 -6.31
CA TYR A 209 -33.42 3.25 -7.03
C TYR A 209 -32.44 2.30 -6.33
N MET A 210 -31.85 1.38 -7.11
CA MET A 210 -30.74 0.52 -6.68
C MET A 210 -29.80 0.21 -7.85
N TYR A 211 -28.77 1.02 -8.03
CA TYR A 211 -27.63 0.76 -8.92
C TYR A 211 -26.41 0.40 -8.06
N LEU A 212 -25.45 -0.36 -8.58
CA LEU A 212 -24.25 -0.83 -7.88
C LEU A 212 -22.94 -0.53 -8.65
N GLY A 213 -22.98 0.40 -9.62
CA GLY A 213 -21.85 0.77 -10.47
C GLY A 213 -20.74 1.56 -9.77
N GLU A 214 -20.27 2.64 -10.40
CA GLU A 214 -19.06 3.37 -9.97
C GLU A 214 -19.08 3.80 -8.49
N ASP A 215 -20.24 4.21 -7.97
CA ASP A 215 -20.44 4.64 -6.58
C ASP A 215 -20.57 3.47 -5.57
N ASN A 216 -20.60 2.22 -6.05
CA ASN A 216 -20.96 1.00 -5.29
C ASN A 216 -22.36 1.09 -4.64
N GLY A 217 -23.28 1.84 -5.26
CA GLY A 217 -24.66 2.05 -4.82
C GLY A 217 -24.83 2.93 -3.60
N LYS A 218 -23.89 3.83 -3.31
CA LYS A 218 -23.91 4.81 -2.20
C LYS A 218 -24.93 5.93 -2.38
N GLY A 219 -25.35 6.26 -3.60
CA GLY A 219 -26.54 7.09 -3.85
C GLY A 219 -26.36 8.33 -4.72
N ASP A 220 -25.16 8.67 -5.17
CA ASP A 220 -24.99 9.69 -6.21
C ASP A 220 -25.29 9.03 -7.57
N ILE A 221 -26.57 8.94 -7.93
CA ILE A 221 -26.94 9.08 -9.35
C ILE A 221 -26.34 10.41 -9.79
N ASN A 222 -25.66 10.44 -10.95
CA ASN A 222 -25.18 11.66 -11.58
C ASN A 222 -26.19 12.81 -11.38
N LYS A 223 -25.82 13.86 -10.61
CA LYS A 223 -26.76 14.93 -10.20
C LYS A 223 -27.50 15.57 -11.38
N HIS A 224 -26.89 15.53 -12.56
CA HIS A 224 -27.48 15.93 -13.83
C HIS A 224 -28.77 15.17 -14.18
N LEU A 225 -28.85 13.86 -13.92
CA LEU A 225 -30.04 13.04 -14.18
C LEU A 225 -31.19 13.37 -13.22
N LEU A 226 -30.87 13.51 -11.93
CA LEU A 226 -31.82 13.93 -10.89
C LEU A 226 -32.37 15.34 -11.13
N ASN A 227 -31.56 16.22 -11.73
CA ASN A 227 -31.98 17.57 -12.09
C ASN A 227 -32.83 17.63 -13.37
N SER A 228 -32.69 16.67 -14.29
CA SER A 228 -33.49 16.64 -15.53
C SER A 228 -34.88 16.00 -15.37
N ILE A 229 -35.09 15.19 -14.33
CA ILE A 229 -36.33 14.43 -14.10
C ILE A 229 -36.93 14.86 -12.76
N ASN A 230 -37.93 15.74 -12.80
CA ASN A 230 -38.61 16.25 -11.59
C ASN A 230 -39.47 15.15 -10.93
N SER A 231 -38.87 14.35 -10.05
CA SER A 231 -39.52 13.27 -9.32
C SER A 231 -38.78 12.93 -8.02
N HIS A 232 -39.47 12.35 -7.04
CA HIS A 232 -38.86 11.95 -5.78
C HIS A 232 -38.17 10.58 -5.92
N PHE A 233 -36.83 10.57 -5.97
CA PHE A 233 -36.02 9.35 -5.98
C PHE A 233 -35.62 8.94 -4.56
N VAL A 234 -35.59 7.63 -4.30
CA VAL A 234 -35.16 7.03 -3.02
C VAL A 234 -34.16 5.92 -3.29
N ASN A 235 -32.92 6.05 -2.80
CA ASN A 235 -31.97 4.94 -2.79
C ASN A 235 -32.42 3.90 -1.77
N ILE A 236 -32.75 2.68 -2.24
CA ILE A 236 -33.27 1.61 -1.38
C ILE A 236 -32.16 0.72 -0.78
N ASN A 237 -30.90 0.91 -1.19
CA ASN A 237 -29.75 0.16 -0.69
C ASN A 237 -29.35 0.59 0.74
N TRP A 238 -29.49 1.89 1.05
CA TRP A 238 -29.13 2.50 2.33
C TRP A 238 -30.34 3.12 3.03
N GLY A 239 -30.34 3.10 4.36
CA GLY A 239 -31.30 3.78 5.22
C GLY A 239 -30.85 5.18 5.60
N THR A 240 -31.75 5.96 6.19
CA THR A 240 -31.57 7.39 6.52
C THR A 240 -30.46 7.72 7.52
N GLN A 241 -29.84 6.71 8.14
CA GLN A 241 -28.73 6.87 9.10
C GLN A 241 -27.35 6.51 8.50
N GLY A 242 -27.28 6.13 7.21
CA GLY A 242 -26.04 5.72 6.54
C GLY A 242 -25.68 4.24 6.68
N ASP A 243 -26.54 3.43 7.31
CA ASP A 243 -26.47 1.97 7.33
C ASP A 243 -27.25 1.33 6.16
N TYR A 244 -27.00 0.06 5.85
CA TYR A 244 -27.82 -0.69 4.89
C TYR A 244 -29.23 -0.96 5.43
N ASN A 245 -30.26 -0.84 4.59
CA ASN A 245 -31.63 -1.24 4.95
C ASN A 245 -31.71 -2.74 5.33
N THR A 246 -32.65 -3.14 6.18
CA THR A 246 -32.97 -4.57 6.38
C THR A 246 -33.67 -5.15 5.15
N VAL A 247 -33.78 -6.48 5.10
CA VAL A 247 -34.49 -7.18 4.01
C VAL A 247 -35.98 -6.79 3.99
N GLU A 248 -36.62 -6.70 5.15
CA GLU A 248 -38.01 -6.26 5.27
C GLU A 248 -38.21 -4.81 4.79
N GLN A 249 -37.26 -3.90 5.10
CA GLN A 249 -37.31 -2.51 4.64
C GLN A 249 -37.09 -2.38 3.13
N TRP A 250 -36.12 -3.11 2.58
CA TRP A 250 -35.84 -3.15 1.15
C TRP A 250 -37.07 -3.65 0.36
N LEU A 251 -37.71 -4.73 0.82
CA LEU A 251 -38.97 -5.21 0.25
C LEU A 251 -40.10 -4.17 0.37
N ASN A 252 -40.20 -3.45 1.49
CA ASN A 252 -41.19 -2.38 1.67
C ASN A 252 -41.03 -1.26 0.64
N TYR A 253 -39.80 -0.83 0.37
CA TYR A 253 -39.53 0.21 -0.64
C TYR A 253 -39.88 -0.25 -2.06
N VAL A 254 -39.62 -1.50 -2.44
CA VAL A 254 -40.03 -2.00 -3.78
C VAL A 254 -41.55 -2.21 -3.86
N LYS A 255 -42.19 -2.72 -2.80
CA LYS A 255 -43.67 -2.92 -2.74
C LYS A 255 -44.44 -1.60 -2.85
N HIS A 256 -43.95 -0.50 -2.28
CA HIS A 256 -44.67 0.77 -2.21
C HIS A 256 -44.15 1.87 -3.15
N SER A 257 -43.15 1.60 -3.98
CA SER A 257 -42.71 2.55 -5.01
C SER A 257 -43.75 2.70 -6.14
N LYS A 258 -43.63 3.80 -6.87
CA LYS A 258 -44.36 4.08 -8.13
C LYS A 258 -43.66 3.43 -9.33
N PHE A 259 -42.33 3.46 -9.33
CA PHE A 259 -41.45 2.99 -10.40
C PHE A 259 -40.14 2.44 -9.78
N VAL A 260 -39.39 1.62 -10.52
CA VAL A 260 -38.07 1.09 -10.10
C VAL A 260 -36.99 1.35 -11.15
N ILE A 261 -35.84 1.87 -10.74
CA ILE A 261 -34.62 1.97 -11.58
C ILE A 261 -33.51 1.14 -10.92
N THR A 262 -32.89 0.23 -11.66
CA THR A 262 -31.89 -0.65 -11.08
C THR A 262 -30.88 -1.20 -12.08
N ASP A 263 -29.75 -1.73 -11.62
CA ASP A 263 -28.87 -2.64 -12.36
C ASP A 263 -28.91 -4.08 -11.80
N SER A 264 -29.76 -4.32 -10.81
CA SER A 264 -29.72 -5.49 -9.94
C SER A 264 -30.81 -6.49 -10.31
N PHE A 265 -30.41 -7.66 -10.80
CA PHE A 265 -31.29 -8.79 -11.15
C PHE A 265 -32.37 -9.07 -10.09
N HIS A 266 -32.04 -9.01 -8.81
CA HIS A 266 -33.02 -9.26 -7.75
C HIS A 266 -33.94 -8.06 -7.50
N CYS A 267 -33.50 -6.82 -7.69
CA CYS A 267 -34.39 -5.66 -7.63
C CYS A 267 -35.39 -5.69 -8.80
N LEU A 268 -34.91 -6.02 -10.00
CA LEU A 268 -35.74 -6.32 -11.18
C LEU A 268 -36.76 -7.44 -10.90
N ALA A 269 -36.32 -8.56 -10.33
CA ALA A 269 -37.22 -9.67 -9.98
C ALA A 269 -38.30 -9.25 -8.97
N PHE A 270 -37.97 -8.43 -7.96
CA PHE A 270 -38.96 -7.93 -7.01
C PHE A 270 -39.85 -6.81 -7.56
N ALA A 271 -39.38 -6.01 -8.51
CA ALA A 271 -40.24 -5.10 -9.29
C ALA A 271 -41.30 -5.90 -10.06
N ILE A 272 -40.91 -6.99 -10.72
CA ILE A 272 -41.82 -7.90 -11.41
C ILE A 272 -42.81 -8.56 -10.43
N ILE A 273 -42.34 -9.11 -9.30
CA ILE A 273 -43.17 -9.78 -8.28
C ILE A 273 -44.18 -8.82 -7.63
N PHE A 274 -43.82 -7.54 -7.44
CA PHE A 274 -44.73 -6.50 -6.92
C PHE A 274 -45.41 -5.65 -8.02
N ARG A 275 -45.36 -6.10 -9.28
CA ARG A 275 -46.03 -5.48 -10.45
C ARG A 275 -45.73 -3.99 -10.63
N LYS A 276 -44.46 -3.60 -10.48
CA LYS A 276 -43.98 -2.22 -10.64
C LYS A 276 -43.43 -1.98 -12.04
N PRO A 277 -43.76 -0.85 -12.70
CA PRO A 277 -43.03 -0.47 -13.90
C PRO A 277 -41.57 -0.17 -13.56
N PHE A 278 -40.64 -0.50 -14.46
CA PHE A 278 -39.21 -0.41 -14.20
C PHE A 278 -38.37 -0.09 -15.44
N ILE A 279 -37.16 0.42 -15.20
CA ILE A 279 -36.04 0.40 -16.13
C ILE A 279 -34.88 -0.38 -15.48
N VAL A 280 -34.18 -1.18 -16.27
CA VAL A 280 -32.92 -1.80 -15.87
C VAL A 280 -31.76 -1.28 -16.71
N VAL A 281 -30.67 -0.90 -16.04
CA VAL A 281 -29.44 -0.39 -16.65
C VAL A 281 -28.40 -1.51 -16.69
N LYS A 282 -27.66 -1.62 -17.80
CA LYS A 282 -26.57 -2.59 -17.94
C LYS A 282 -25.35 -2.20 -17.11
N ARG A 283 -24.54 -3.20 -16.74
CA ARG A 283 -23.29 -3.02 -15.97
C ARG A 283 -22.06 -3.22 -16.83
N ASP A 284 -21.07 -2.36 -16.64
CA ASP A 284 -19.75 -2.45 -17.29
C ASP A 284 -18.86 -3.56 -16.70
N PHE A 285 -19.19 -4.03 -15.49
CA PHE A 285 -18.42 -5.01 -14.71
C PHE A 285 -19.10 -6.39 -14.60
N GLY A 286 -20.11 -6.64 -15.45
CA GLY A 286 -20.73 -7.95 -15.66
C GLY A 286 -21.96 -8.27 -14.80
N GLY A 287 -22.55 -9.44 -15.05
CA GLY A 287 -23.83 -9.89 -14.47
C GLY A 287 -25.04 -9.77 -15.40
N ASN A 288 -24.91 -9.06 -16.52
CA ASN A 288 -26.01 -8.69 -17.44
C ASN A 288 -26.73 -9.91 -18.03
N ALA A 289 -26.04 -11.00 -18.35
CA ALA A 289 -26.61 -12.20 -18.99
C ALA A 289 -27.88 -12.76 -18.30
N ARG A 290 -28.01 -12.59 -16.98
CA ARG A 290 -29.21 -12.99 -16.21
C ARG A 290 -30.37 -12.02 -16.36
N ILE A 291 -30.07 -10.73 -16.46
CA ILE A 291 -31.03 -9.64 -16.71
C ILE A 291 -31.53 -9.77 -18.14
N ASP A 292 -30.63 -9.85 -19.12
CA ASP A 292 -31.00 -10.03 -20.53
C ASP A 292 -31.85 -11.30 -20.73
N ASN A 293 -31.50 -12.43 -20.09
CA ASN A 293 -32.28 -13.68 -20.15
C ASN A 293 -33.70 -13.56 -19.55
N ILE A 294 -33.88 -12.94 -18.37
CA ILE A 294 -35.22 -12.81 -17.79
C ILE A 294 -36.08 -11.78 -18.54
N LEU A 295 -35.47 -10.75 -19.14
CA LEU A 295 -36.16 -9.85 -20.05
C LEU A 295 -36.54 -10.55 -21.37
N GLU A 296 -35.65 -11.33 -21.98
CA GLU A 296 -35.93 -12.14 -23.18
C GLU A 296 -37.10 -13.09 -22.93
N LYS A 297 -37.03 -13.87 -21.84
CA LYS A 297 -38.06 -14.86 -21.45
C LYS A 297 -39.44 -14.24 -21.21
N LEU A 298 -39.51 -12.98 -20.75
CA LEU A 298 -40.76 -12.28 -20.44
C LEU A 298 -41.20 -11.27 -21.53
N ASN A 299 -40.45 -11.12 -22.62
CA ASN A 299 -40.64 -10.10 -23.66
C ASN A 299 -40.58 -8.65 -23.15
N LEU A 300 -39.66 -8.37 -22.21
CA LEU A 300 -39.48 -7.06 -21.55
C LEU A 300 -38.18 -6.34 -21.93
N GLN A 301 -37.55 -6.69 -23.07
CA GLN A 301 -36.27 -6.12 -23.51
C GLN A 301 -36.32 -4.59 -23.68
N TYR A 302 -37.50 -4.02 -23.96
CA TYR A 302 -37.72 -2.57 -24.09
C TYR A 302 -37.50 -1.79 -22.78
N CYS A 303 -37.48 -2.47 -21.62
CA CYS A 303 -37.17 -1.89 -20.32
C CYS A 303 -35.66 -1.74 -20.04
N ALA A 304 -34.77 -2.15 -20.97
CA ALA A 304 -33.32 -2.09 -20.78
C ALA A 304 -32.68 -0.80 -21.34
N ARG A 305 -31.70 -0.24 -20.63
CA ARG A 305 -30.87 0.91 -21.05
C ARG A 305 -29.38 0.56 -20.89
N ASN A 306 -28.48 1.20 -21.64
CA ASN A 306 -27.05 0.89 -21.60
C ASN A 306 -26.36 1.62 -20.46
N SER A 307 -26.65 2.92 -20.26
CA SER A 307 -26.18 3.70 -19.10
C SER A 307 -27.35 4.40 -18.36
N LEU A 308 -27.03 5.16 -17.32
CA LEU A 308 -28.01 5.98 -16.59
C LEU A 308 -28.50 7.16 -17.43
N GLU A 309 -27.64 7.70 -18.30
CA GLU A 309 -27.87 8.87 -19.15
C GLU A 309 -28.87 8.60 -20.29
N ASP A 310 -29.07 7.33 -20.65
CA ASP A 310 -30.12 6.88 -21.58
C ASP A 310 -31.56 7.02 -20.99
N ILE A 311 -31.70 7.31 -19.69
CA ILE A 311 -33.00 7.36 -19.01
C ILE A 311 -33.67 8.73 -19.20
N THR A 312 -34.89 8.70 -19.73
CA THR A 312 -35.69 9.88 -20.07
C THR A 312 -36.90 10.05 -19.15
N ALA A 313 -37.48 11.25 -19.07
CA ALA A 313 -38.73 11.49 -18.35
C ALA A 313 -39.92 10.68 -18.92
N SER A 314 -39.88 10.32 -20.21
CA SER A 314 -40.84 9.41 -20.87
C SER A 314 -40.80 7.99 -20.30
N ASP A 315 -39.63 7.49 -19.89
CA ASP A 315 -39.47 6.12 -19.40
C ASP A 315 -40.21 5.87 -18.09
N LEU A 316 -40.45 6.91 -17.29
CA LEU A 316 -41.24 6.82 -16.06
C LEU A 316 -42.74 6.58 -16.30
N ASN A 317 -43.21 6.76 -17.54
CA ASN A 317 -44.58 6.45 -17.97
C ASN A 317 -44.67 5.10 -18.70
N LEU A 318 -43.61 4.28 -18.67
CA LEU A 318 -43.57 2.96 -19.30
C LEU A 318 -44.56 2.02 -18.60
N GLU A 319 -45.60 1.62 -19.32
CA GLU A 319 -46.55 0.60 -18.87
C GLU A 319 -46.04 -0.82 -19.18
N ILE A 320 -46.20 -1.74 -18.23
CA ILE A 320 -45.88 -3.17 -18.42
C ILE A 320 -47.17 -3.96 -18.33
N ASN A 321 -47.49 -4.72 -19.39
CA ASN A 321 -48.64 -5.64 -19.41
C ASN A 321 -48.36 -6.85 -18.51
N TYR A 322 -48.58 -6.67 -17.21
CA TYR A 322 -48.33 -7.69 -16.20
C TYR A 322 -49.23 -8.93 -16.33
N ASN A 323 -50.34 -8.88 -17.07
CA ASN A 323 -51.18 -10.06 -17.29
C ASN A 323 -50.45 -11.09 -18.17
N ASP A 324 -49.77 -10.67 -19.23
CA ASP A 324 -49.04 -11.59 -20.11
C ASP A 324 -47.70 -12.01 -19.49
N VAL A 325 -47.02 -11.12 -18.77
CA VAL A 325 -45.83 -11.45 -17.97
C VAL A 325 -46.15 -12.56 -16.96
N TYR A 326 -47.26 -12.48 -16.22
CA TYR A 326 -47.63 -13.51 -15.24
C TYR A 326 -48.09 -14.83 -15.86
N LYS A 327 -48.68 -14.84 -17.07
CA LYS A 327 -48.95 -16.09 -17.80
C LYS A 327 -47.66 -16.87 -18.08
N ILE A 328 -46.59 -16.15 -18.44
CA ILE A 328 -45.27 -16.77 -18.65
C ILE A 328 -44.69 -17.20 -17.31
N ILE A 329 -44.65 -16.33 -16.29
CA ILE A 329 -44.07 -16.67 -14.97
C ILE A 329 -44.73 -17.91 -14.37
N GLU A 330 -46.07 -18.02 -14.32
CA GLU A 330 -46.73 -19.19 -13.74
C GLU A 330 -46.47 -20.48 -14.55
N ARG A 331 -46.31 -20.40 -15.88
CA ARG A 331 -45.88 -21.55 -16.71
C ARG A 331 -44.47 -22.01 -16.34
N GLU A 332 -43.50 -21.08 -16.37
CA GLU A 332 -42.09 -21.37 -16.09
C GLU A 332 -41.89 -21.81 -14.63
N LYS A 333 -42.67 -21.26 -13.70
CA LYS A 333 -42.77 -21.66 -12.29
C LYS A 333 -43.34 -23.06 -12.14
N GLN A 334 -44.35 -23.44 -12.91
CA GLN A 334 -44.89 -24.81 -12.87
C GLN A 334 -43.87 -25.84 -13.41
N ILE A 335 -43.12 -25.50 -14.46
CA ILE A 335 -41.97 -26.29 -14.94
C ILE A 335 -40.92 -26.42 -13.82
N SER A 336 -40.55 -25.30 -13.21
CA SER A 336 -39.54 -25.22 -12.15
C SER A 336 -39.92 -26.00 -10.88
N LEU A 337 -41.19 -25.94 -10.47
CA LEU A 337 -41.75 -26.71 -9.35
C LEU A 337 -41.81 -28.21 -9.68
N ASN A 338 -42.03 -28.59 -10.95
CA ASN A 338 -42.00 -30.00 -11.36
C ASN A 338 -40.56 -30.53 -11.37
N TYR A 339 -39.60 -29.78 -11.93
CA TYR A 339 -38.17 -30.10 -11.82
C TYR A 339 -37.74 -30.28 -10.35
N LEU A 340 -38.19 -29.40 -9.44
CA LEU A 340 -37.90 -29.49 -8.01
C LEU A 340 -38.54 -30.73 -7.36
N LYS A 341 -39.79 -31.06 -7.68
CA LYS A 341 -40.45 -32.30 -7.22
C LYS A 341 -39.70 -33.55 -7.69
N GLU A 342 -39.28 -33.60 -8.95
CA GLU A 342 -38.51 -34.72 -9.50
C GLU A 342 -37.17 -34.87 -8.77
N LEU A 343 -36.40 -33.78 -8.67
CA LEU A 343 -35.10 -33.72 -7.99
C LEU A 343 -35.17 -34.27 -6.56
N LEU A 344 -36.20 -33.90 -5.80
CA LEU A 344 -36.42 -34.33 -4.41
C LEU A 344 -36.80 -35.81 -4.25
N ASN A 345 -37.13 -36.50 -5.35
CA ASN A 345 -37.51 -37.92 -5.40
C ASN A 345 -36.45 -38.81 -6.06
N ILE A 346 -35.32 -38.26 -6.53
CA ILE A 346 -34.21 -39.02 -7.12
C ILE A 346 -33.64 -40.02 -6.09
N LYS A 347 -33.40 -41.25 -6.53
CA LYS A 347 -32.59 -42.25 -5.80
C LYS A 347 -31.12 -42.06 -6.19
N PRO A 348 -30.26 -41.49 -5.33
CA PRO A 348 -28.95 -41.01 -5.76
C PRO A 348 -27.96 -42.14 -6.06
N GLY A 349 -27.16 -41.94 -7.11
CA GLY A 349 -26.02 -42.80 -7.42
C GLY A 349 -24.95 -42.77 -6.32
N TYR A 350 -24.07 -43.77 -6.27
CA TYR A 350 -22.92 -43.77 -5.35
C TYR A 350 -21.80 -42.89 -5.91
N LYS A 351 -21.43 -41.83 -5.19
CA LYS A 351 -20.27 -41.00 -5.51
C LYS A 351 -19.03 -41.51 -4.79
N LYS A 352 -17.97 -41.78 -5.55
CA LYS A 352 -16.61 -41.92 -5.00
C LYS A 352 -16.19 -40.60 -4.33
N GLU A 353 -15.26 -40.70 -3.38
CA GLU A 353 -14.58 -39.51 -2.84
C GLU A 353 -13.83 -38.80 -3.96
N TYR A 354 -14.08 -37.51 -4.12
CA TYR A 354 -13.31 -36.65 -5.00
C TYR A 354 -12.10 -36.13 -4.23
N ARG A 355 -10.91 -36.25 -4.82
CA ARG A 355 -9.66 -35.73 -4.26
C ARG A 355 -8.99 -34.85 -5.29
N ASN A 356 -8.55 -33.69 -4.82
CA ASN A 356 -7.71 -32.75 -5.52
C ASN A 356 -6.66 -32.33 -4.50
N GLU A 357 -5.50 -33.00 -4.51
CA GLU A 357 -4.51 -32.87 -3.42
C GLU A 357 -4.02 -31.41 -3.24
N PRO A 358 -3.70 -30.62 -4.29
CA PRO A 358 -3.33 -29.22 -4.13
C PRO A 358 -4.40 -28.40 -3.38
N LEU A 359 -5.68 -28.55 -3.75
CA LEU A 359 -6.78 -27.83 -3.10
C LEU A 359 -7.09 -28.40 -1.71
N ALA A 360 -6.79 -29.68 -1.45
CA ALA A 360 -6.93 -30.30 -0.14
C ALA A 360 -5.87 -29.78 0.85
N GLU A 361 -4.61 -29.64 0.43
CA GLU A 361 -3.54 -29.04 1.26
C GLU A 361 -3.84 -27.58 1.59
N ILE A 362 -4.18 -26.78 0.57
CA ILE A 362 -4.59 -25.38 0.73
C ILE A 362 -5.73 -25.26 1.75
N ARG A 363 -6.80 -26.05 1.60
CA ARG A 363 -7.95 -26.01 2.52
C ARG A 363 -7.61 -26.50 3.94
N LYS A 364 -6.73 -27.50 4.08
CA LYS A 364 -6.29 -28.03 5.37
C LYS A 364 -5.59 -26.96 6.21
N GLU A 365 -4.78 -26.11 5.58
CA GLU A 365 -4.13 -24.97 6.24
C GLU A 365 -5.16 -23.90 6.68
N TYR A 366 -6.07 -23.52 5.78
CA TYR A 366 -7.16 -22.60 6.10
C TYR A 366 -8.08 -23.11 7.22
N GLU A 367 -8.35 -24.43 7.27
CA GLU A 367 -9.09 -25.05 8.37
C GLU A 367 -8.35 -24.95 9.72
N ILE A 368 -7.03 -25.12 9.70
CA ILE A 368 -6.17 -24.96 10.88
C ILE A 368 -6.21 -23.50 11.35
N ASN A 369 -6.09 -22.54 10.43
CA ASN A 369 -6.14 -21.12 10.74
C ASN A 369 -7.52 -20.66 11.23
N TYR A 370 -8.62 -21.18 10.67
CA TYR A 370 -9.95 -20.98 11.22
C TYR A 370 -10.09 -21.54 12.66
N LYS A 371 -9.61 -22.77 12.91
CA LYS A 371 -9.62 -23.39 14.25
C LYS A 371 -8.85 -22.55 15.28
N LYS A 372 -7.70 -21.96 14.89
CA LYS A 372 -6.95 -20.98 15.70
C LYS A 372 -7.81 -19.73 16.00
N GLN A 373 -8.41 -19.11 14.98
CA GLN A 373 -9.22 -17.88 15.14
C GLN A 373 -10.49 -18.08 15.99
N ARG A 374 -11.16 -19.24 15.88
CA ARG A 374 -12.40 -19.53 16.63
C ARG A 374 -12.19 -19.53 18.15
N LYS A 375 -11.03 -20.03 18.64
CA LYS A 375 -10.64 -19.91 20.07
C LYS A 375 -10.54 -18.43 20.49
N ASN A 376 -9.94 -17.59 19.65
CA ASN A 376 -9.78 -16.17 19.94
C ASN A 376 -11.12 -15.39 19.91
N LYS A 377 -12.10 -15.78 19.07
CA LYS A 377 -13.42 -15.13 19.04
C LYS A 377 -14.21 -15.37 20.34
N ILE A 378 -14.08 -16.55 20.96
CA ILE A 378 -14.67 -16.83 22.29
C ILE A 378 -14.06 -15.92 23.37
N GLN A 379 -12.74 -15.73 23.37
CA GLN A 379 -12.07 -14.79 24.28
C GLN A 379 -12.44 -13.32 24.02
N LYS A 380 -12.70 -12.92 22.76
CA LYS A 380 -13.27 -11.60 22.42
C LYS A 380 -14.70 -11.44 22.95
N PHE A 381 -15.54 -12.46 22.88
CA PHE A 381 -16.94 -12.40 23.34
C PHE A 381 -17.05 -12.17 24.86
N PHE A 382 -16.21 -12.81 25.67
CA PHE A 382 -16.13 -12.49 27.10
C PHE A 382 -15.63 -11.05 27.37
N LYS A 383 -14.79 -10.48 26.49
CA LYS A 383 -14.39 -9.06 26.55
C LYS A 383 -15.49 -8.08 26.11
N SER A 384 -16.50 -8.49 25.34
CA SER A 384 -17.64 -7.62 25.01
C SER A 384 -18.71 -7.55 26.11
N ILE A 385 -18.85 -8.61 26.91
CA ILE A 385 -19.74 -8.62 28.10
C ILE A 385 -19.16 -7.72 29.22
N PHE A 386 -17.83 -7.66 29.33
CA PHE A 386 -17.09 -6.79 30.24
C PHE A 386 -16.18 -5.81 29.49
N SER A 387 -16.76 -4.79 28.84
CA SER A 387 -15.95 -3.74 28.22
C SER A 387 -15.39 -2.80 29.30
N VAL A 388 -14.06 -2.77 29.45
CA VAL A 388 -13.36 -1.93 30.43
C VAL A 388 -12.57 -0.83 29.72
N SER A 389 -13.17 0.35 29.55
CA SER A 389 -12.51 1.49 28.90
C SER A 389 -11.79 2.38 29.93
N ASN A 390 -10.67 2.97 29.53
CA ASN A 390 -9.95 3.95 30.34
C ASN A 390 -10.41 5.36 29.95
N TYR A 391 -10.92 6.12 30.91
CA TYR A 391 -11.29 7.52 30.75
C TYR A 391 -10.34 8.40 31.54
N TYR A 392 -9.86 9.48 30.92
CA TYR A 392 -8.89 10.41 31.49
C TYR A 392 -9.47 11.83 31.47
N THR A 393 -9.36 12.51 32.61
CA THR A 393 -9.60 13.94 32.75
C THR A 393 -8.54 14.47 33.69
N ASN A 394 -7.90 15.58 33.33
CA ASN A 394 -6.80 16.28 34.01
C ASN A 394 -6.33 15.61 35.31
N TYR A 395 -5.31 14.76 35.17
CA TYR A 395 -4.55 14.09 36.24
C TYR A 395 -5.19 12.91 37.01
N LYS A 396 -6.37 12.38 36.64
CA LYS A 396 -6.82 11.05 37.14
C LYS A 396 -7.32 10.09 36.06
N LYS A 397 -6.92 8.81 36.21
CA LYS A 397 -7.30 7.68 35.34
C LYS A 397 -8.45 6.88 35.97
N TYR A 398 -9.51 6.67 35.20
CA TYR A 398 -10.66 5.86 35.60
C TYR A 398 -10.87 4.69 34.64
N LYS A 399 -11.08 3.48 35.17
CA LYS A 399 -11.71 2.38 34.44
C LYS A 399 -13.22 2.55 34.51
N ILE A 400 -13.86 2.73 33.36
CA ILE A 400 -15.31 2.57 33.23
C ILE A 400 -15.55 1.11 32.83
N ILE A 401 -16.19 0.35 33.69
CA ILE A 401 -16.69 -0.99 33.38
C ILE A 401 -18.12 -0.84 32.90
N ARG A 402 -18.43 -1.40 31.72
CA ARG A 402 -19.81 -1.71 31.35
C ARG A 402 -20.07 -3.18 31.62
N PHE A 403 -21.17 -3.47 32.30
CA PHE A 403 -21.70 -4.81 32.49
C PHE A 403 -23.20 -4.76 32.17
N CYS A 404 -23.66 -5.61 31.23
CA CYS A 404 -25.06 -5.67 30.79
C CYS A 404 -25.71 -4.30 30.49
N GLY A 405 -24.94 -3.37 29.90
CA GLY A 405 -25.38 -2.00 29.56
C GLY A 405 -25.10 -0.93 30.63
N ILE A 406 -25.06 -1.30 31.91
CA ILE A 406 -24.85 -0.39 33.05
C ILE A 406 -23.39 0.08 33.08
N LYS A 407 -23.15 1.40 33.21
CA LYS A 407 -21.82 2.01 33.38
C LYS A 407 -21.49 2.17 34.86
N ILE A 408 -20.33 1.67 35.31
CA ILE A 408 -19.78 1.90 36.65
C ILE A 408 -18.32 2.39 36.52
N LYS A 409 -17.91 3.39 37.31
CA LYS A 409 -16.63 4.11 37.17
C LYS A 409 -15.74 3.91 38.42
N PHE A 410 -14.56 3.34 38.22
CA PHE A 410 -13.57 3.03 39.27
C PHE A 410 -12.21 3.67 38.96
N SER A 411 -11.36 3.96 39.94
CA SER A 411 -9.94 4.31 39.74
C SER A 411 -9.06 3.10 40.07
N VAL A 412 -8.19 2.66 39.14
CA VAL A 412 -7.55 1.33 39.25
C VAL A 412 -6.10 1.32 38.74
N ALA A 413 -5.20 0.77 39.56
CA ALA A 413 -3.79 0.52 39.26
C ALA A 413 -3.55 -0.78 38.41
N LYS A 414 -2.30 -1.24 38.28
CA LYS A 414 -1.87 -2.25 37.29
C LYS A 414 -0.84 -3.21 37.89
N LEU A 415 -0.91 -4.53 37.59
CA LEU A 415 0.24 -5.48 37.59
C LEU A 415 -0.09 -6.86 36.93
N ASN A 416 0.86 -7.32 36.10
CA ASN A 416 1.35 -8.64 35.62
C ASN A 416 0.55 -9.99 35.56
N ASN A 417 0.55 -10.59 34.35
CA ASN A 417 1.05 -11.95 33.92
C ASN A 417 0.38 -13.27 34.46
N LYS A 418 0.60 -14.51 33.92
CA LYS A 418 1.60 -15.09 32.96
C LYS A 418 1.12 -16.47 32.35
N GLU A 419 1.56 -16.84 31.13
CA GLU A 419 1.78 -18.22 30.56
C GLU A 419 0.65 -19.32 30.61
N THR A 420 0.64 -20.52 29.98
CA THR A 420 1.52 -21.46 29.19
C THR A 420 0.58 -22.48 28.43
N GLN A 421 0.86 -23.43 27.52
CA GLN A 421 1.92 -23.86 26.54
C GLN A 421 1.29 -24.92 25.54
N THR A 422 2.02 -25.54 24.58
CA THR A 422 1.44 -26.49 23.56
C THR A 422 2.40 -27.60 23.04
N PRO A 423 1.91 -28.83 22.73
CA PRO A 423 2.50 -29.84 21.81
C PRO A 423 1.54 -30.22 20.63
N ILE A 424 1.85 -30.95 19.54
CA ILE A 424 3.07 -31.52 18.89
C ILE A 424 2.77 -31.73 17.35
N ALA A 425 3.69 -32.26 16.52
CA ALA A 425 3.57 -32.32 15.04
C ALA A 425 3.98 -33.67 14.36
N ILE A 426 3.69 -33.83 13.05
CA ILE A 426 4.25 -34.80 12.06
C ILE A 426 3.58 -34.59 10.67
N LYS A 427 4.08 -35.03 9.50
CA LYS A 427 5.37 -34.84 8.77
C LYS A 427 5.16 -35.34 7.31
N ASN A 428 5.69 -34.66 6.28
CA ASN A 428 6.00 -35.22 4.95
C ASN A 428 7.06 -34.32 4.26
N GLU A 429 7.90 -34.83 3.35
CA GLU A 429 9.19 -34.19 3.02
C GLU A 429 9.23 -33.42 1.69
N LEU A 430 8.89 -32.13 1.74
CA LEU A 430 9.61 -31.15 0.92
C LEU A 430 11.03 -30.95 1.48
N GLN A 431 11.96 -30.46 0.64
CA GLN A 431 13.24 -29.96 1.16
C GLN A 431 12.96 -28.65 1.94
N ASN A 432 12.95 -28.76 3.27
CA ASN A 432 12.44 -27.74 4.20
C ASN A 432 13.39 -26.53 4.37
N TYR A 433 13.53 -25.75 3.30
CA TYR A 433 14.14 -24.41 3.33
C TYR A 433 13.45 -23.52 4.36
N LYS A 434 14.22 -22.73 5.10
CA LYS A 434 13.73 -21.76 6.08
C LYS A 434 13.53 -20.38 5.47
N THR A 435 12.80 -19.52 6.18
CA THR A 435 12.50 -18.13 5.76
C THR A 435 13.76 -17.38 5.29
N VAL A 436 14.89 -17.54 6.00
CA VAL A 436 16.17 -16.90 5.63
C VAL A 436 16.69 -17.32 4.24
N GLN A 437 16.44 -18.56 3.82
CA GLN A 437 16.90 -19.07 2.52
C GLN A 437 16.04 -18.53 1.39
N TYR A 438 14.72 -18.41 1.60
CA TYR A 438 13.84 -17.69 0.67
C TYR A 438 14.19 -16.19 0.60
N VAL A 439 14.55 -15.55 1.72
CA VAL A 439 15.04 -14.16 1.73
C VAL A 439 16.28 -14.01 0.84
N VAL A 440 17.32 -14.82 1.06
CA VAL A 440 18.57 -14.75 0.29
C VAL A 440 18.33 -15.04 -1.20
N ALA A 441 17.53 -16.07 -1.53
CA ALA A 441 17.22 -16.40 -2.91
C ALA A 441 16.39 -15.30 -3.61
N MET A 442 15.44 -14.67 -2.92
CA MET A 442 14.66 -13.56 -3.47
C MET A 442 15.49 -12.27 -3.65
N LEU A 443 16.45 -12.00 -2.76
CA LEU A 443 17.41 -10.91 -2.95
C LEU A 443 18.24 -11.14 -4.22
N LYS A 444 18.68 -12.38 -4.49
CA LYS A 444 19.35 -12.75 -5.74
C LYS A 444 18.46 -12.54 -6.97
N ALA A 445 17.21 -13.01 -6.94
CA ALA A 445 16.27 -12.84 -8.05
C ALA A 445 15.99 -11.35 -8.40
N TYR A 446 15.97 -10.47 -7.40
CA TYR A 446 15.83 -9.02 -7.60
C TYR A 446 17.15 -8.28 -7.92
N GLY A 447 18.29 -8.98 -7.97
CA GLY A 447 19.60 -8.37 -8.22
C GLY A 447 20.15 -7.54 -7.05
N ILE A 448 19.64 -7.74 -5.84
CA ILE A 448 19.92 -6.90 -4.66
C ILE A 448 21.15 -7.44 -3.92
N LYS A 449 22.30 -6.85 -4.22
CA LYS A 449 23.63 -7.28 -3.74
C LYS A 449 24.16 -6.56 -2.50
N ASN A 450 23.72 -5.34 -2.21
CA ASN A 450 24.33 -4.51 -1.16
C ASN A 450 23.72 -4.82 0.21
N ILE A 451 24.54 -5.25 1.17
CA ILE A 451 24.10 -5.61 2.54
C ILE A 451 24.98 -4.92 3.57
N ILE A 452 24.36 -4.16 4.46
CA ILE A 452 24.99 -3.72 5.72
C ILE A 452 24.38 -4.50 6.88
N SER A 453 25.22 -5.15 7.68
CA SER A 453 24.80 -5.94 8.84
C SER A 453 25.38 -5.37 10.13
N SER A 454 24.51 -5.07 11.09
CA SER A 454 24.93 -4.82 12.47
C SER A 454 24.95 -6.12 13.28
N PRO A 455 25.98 -6.32 14.13
CA PRO A 455 26.26 -7.62 14.74
C PRO A 455 25.19 -7.99 15.77
N GLY A 456 24.52 -9.13 15.55
CA GLY A 456 23.52 -9.63 16.47
C GLY A 456 23.31 -11.14 16.35
N CYS A 457 23.04 -11.79 17.48
CA CYS A 457 22.73 -13.22 17.52
C CYS A 457 21.48 -13.56 16.68
N GLN A 458 20.52 -12.64 16.58
CA GLN A 458 19.25 -12.89 15.89
C GLN A 458 19.38 -12.90 14.36
N ASN A 459 20.28 -12.09 13.77
CA ASN A 459 20.60 -12.07 12.33
C ASN A 459 21.82 -12.93 11.94
N ALA A 460 22.53 -13.53 12.90
CA ALA A 460 23.76 -14.29 12.65
C ALA A 460 23.60 -15.41 11.58
N MET A 461 22.47 -16.13 11.55
CA MET A 461 22.22 -17.15 10.52
C MET A 461 22.04 -16.59 9.11
N PHE A 462 21.56 -15.35 8.95
CA PHE A 462 21.55 -14.68 7.65
C PHE A 462 22.97 -14.31 7.24
N ASN A 463 23.72 -13.70 8.17
CA ASN A 463 25.10 -13.27 7.94
C ASN A 463 26.01 -14.43 7.51
N LEU A 464 25.91 -15.60 8.17
CA LEU A 464 26.66 -16.83 7.83
C LEU A 464 26.34 -17.43 6.45
N ILE A 465 25.23 -17.01 5.82
CA ILE A 465 24.88 -17.41 4.45
C ILE A 465 25.41 -16.37 3.46
N VAL A 466 25.23 -15.07 3.73
CA VAL A 466 25.58 -14.01 2.75
C VAL A 466 27.05 -13.58 2.76
N GLN A 467 27.79 -13.78 3.87
CA GLN A 467 29.19 -13.33 3.99
C GLN A 467 30.21 -14.14 3.16
N GLU A 468 29.81 -15.35 2.73
CA GLU A 468 30.63 -16.32 1.98
C GLU A 468 30.03 -16.57 0.57
N ASP A 469 29.22 -15.63 0.09
CA ASP A 469 28.47 -15.72 -1.16
C ASP A 469 28.80 -14.49 -2.02
N ASP A 470 29.71 -14.66 -3.00
CA ASP A 470 30.32 -13.61 -3.85
C ASP A 470 29.31 -12.71 -4.60
N PHE A 471 28.03 -13.07 -4.61
CA PHE A 471 26.96 -12.20 -5.10
C PHE A 471 26.75 -10.96 -4.22
N PHE A 472 27.04 -11.02 -2.91
CA PHE A 472 26.71 -9.98 -1.95
C PHE A 472 27.90 -9.11 -1.52
N ASN A 473 27.72 -7.80 -1.61
CA ASN A 473 28.61 -6.80 -1.02
C ASN A 473 28.25 -6.64 0.47
N CYS A 474 28.80 -7.51 1.34
CA CYS A 474 28.54 -7.48 2.77
C CYS A 474 29.49 -6.55 3.56
N ILE A 475 28.93 -5.65 4.35
CA ILE A 475 29.65 -4.71 5.23
C ILE A 475 29.13 -4.86 6.67
N SER A 476 30.02 -5.07 7.64
CA SER A 476 29.64 -5.13 9.06
C SER A 476 29.79 -3.76 9.72
N VAL A 477 28.76 -3.25 10.41
CA VAL A 477 28.78 -1.93 11.09
C VAL A 477 28.25 -2.06 12.52
N THR A 478 29.02 -1.64 13.52
CA THR A 478 28.71 -1.83 14.94
C THR A 478 27.58 -0.93 15.47
N ASP A 479 27.46 0.31 14.99
CA ASP A 479 26.34 1.21 15.32
C ASP A 479 25.26 1.12 14.24
N GLU A 480 24.04 0.70 14.62
CA GLU A 480 22.93 0.61 13.68
C GLU A 480 22.53 1.95 13.04
N ARG A 481 22.68 3.09 13.73
CA ARG A 481 22.35 4.42 13.20
C ARG A 481 23.29 4.73 12.03
N SER A 482 24.59 4.62 12.27
CA SER A 482 25.63 4.78 11.24
C SER A 482 25.50 3.74 10.13
N ALA A 483 25.09 2.50 10.45
CA ALA A 483 24.81 1.47 9.44
C ALA A 483 23.71 1.88 8.47
N ALA A 484 22.62 2.47 8.98
CA ALA A 484 21.49 2.91 8.15
C ALA A 484 21.82 4.15 7.31
N PHE A 485 22.60 5.10 7.83
CA PHE A 485 23.09 6.24 7.04
C PHE A 485 24.16 5.85 6.01
N MET A 486 25.06 4.90 6.33
CA MET A 486 25.93 4.28 5.33
C MET A 486 25.10 3.65 4.20
N ALA A 487 23.96 3.03 4.52
CA ALA A 487 23.07 2.48 3.49
C ALA A 487 22.42 3.56 2.62
N THR A 488 22.05 4.74 3.17
CA THR A 488 21.61 5.88 2.33
C THR A 488 22.69 6.33 1.36
N GLY A 489 23.96 6.39 1.79
CA GLY A 489 25.08 6.77 0.92
C GLY A 489 25.40 5.75 -0.17
N ILE A 490 25.30 4.45 0.12
CA ILE A 490 25.44 3.40 -0.90
C ILE A 490 24.27 3.46 -1.90
N ALA A 491 23.03 3.62 -1.43
CA ALA A 491 21.84 3.67 -2.27
C ALA A 491 21.87 4.87 -3.23
N GLU A 492 22.17 6.08 -2.72
CA GLU A 492 22.37 7.32 -3.48
C GLU A 492 23.46 7.18 -4.57
N GLN A 493 24.55 6.48 -4.26
CA GLN A 493 25.67 6.30 -5.19
C GLN A 493 25.50 5.18 -6.22
N THR A 494 24.67 4.18 -5.92
CA THR A 494 24.47 3.02 -6.80
C THR A 494 23.16 3.08 -7.59
N GLY A 495 22.14 3.78 -7.09
CA GLY A 495 20.77 3.70 -7.59
C GLY A 495 20.10 2.35 -7.33
N GLU A 496 20.72 1.49 -6.50
CA GLU A 496 20.27 0.12 -6.23
C GLU A 496 19.88 -0.06 -4.76
N PRO A 497 18.96 -0.99 -4.42
CA PRO A 497 18.57 -1.23 -3.04
C PRO A 497 19.72 -1.67 -2.14
N VAL A 498 19.63 -1.29 -0.87
CA VAL A 498 20.57 -1.67 0.18
C VAL A 498 19.79 -2.30 1.33
N VAL A 499 20.17 -3.52 1.71
CA VAL A 499 19.59 -4.22 2.86
C VAL A 499 20.35 -3.80 4.12
N ILE A 500 19.62 -3.45 5.18
CA ILE A 500 20.19 -3.26 6.52
C ILE A 500 19.64 -4.32 7.47
N THR A 501 20.50 -5.05 8.18
CA THR A 501 20.10 -6.11 9.13
C THR A 501 20.65 -5.90 10.53
N CYS A 502 19.86 -6.28 11.54
CA CYS A 502 20.28 -6.25 12.95
C CYS A 502 19.41 -7.19 13.79
N THR A 503 19.71 -7.29 15.09
CA THR A 503 18.78 -7.85 16.08
C THR A 503 17.59 -6.89 16.31
N GLY A 504 16.36 -7.40 16.33
CA GLY A 504 15.13 -6.59 16.33
C GLY A 504 14.80 -5.87 17.65
N SER A 505 15.80 -5.51 18.46
CA SER A 505 15.68 -4.79 19.73
C SER A 505 15.78 -3.27 19.50
N SER A 506 16.28 -2.52 20.48
CA SER A 506 16.73 -1.11 20.37
C SER A 506 17.56 -0.83 19.12
N ALA A 507 18.42 -1.76 18.72
CA ALA A 507 19.15 -1.77 17.45
C ALA A 507 18.26 -1.37 16.24
N SER A 508 17.12 -2.04 16.05
CA SER A 508 16.16 -1.72 14.97
C SER A 508 15.44 -0.37 15.11
N ARG A 509 15.60 0.32 16.25
CA ARG A 509 15.07 1.68 16.50
C ARG A 509 16.12 2.76 16.24
N ASN A 510 17.42 2.46 16.30
CA ASN A 510 18.51 3.35 15.88
C ASN A 510 18.44 3.68 14.36
N TRP A 511 17.80 2.82 13.56
CA TRP A 511 17.55 3.05 12.13
C TRP A 511 16.56 4.18 11.83
N ILE A 512 15.75 4.63 12.81
CA ILE A 512 14.62 5.53 12.55
C ILE A 512 15.04 6.82 11.81
N PRO A 513 16.07 7.58 12.22
CA PRO A 513 16.43 8.84 11.54
C PRO A 513 16.84 8.65 10.08
N ALA A 514 17.69 7.65 9.81
CA ALA A 514 18.14 7.31 8.46
C ALA A 514 17.01 6.77 7.57
N LEU A 515 16.03 6.05 8.15
CA LEU A 515 14.84 5.62 7.41
C LEU A 515 13.86 6.76 7.16
N THR A 516 13.78 7.77 8.04
CA THR A 516 13.05 9.02 7.76
C THR A 516 13.74 9.80 6.63
N GLU A 517 15.05 9.97 6.70
CA GLU A 517 15.86 10.58 5.64
C GLU A 517 15.66 9.87 4.29
N ALA A 518 15.71 8.53 4.28
CA ALA A 518 15.43 7.71 3.09
C ALA A 518 14.00 7.84 2.57
N TYR A 519 13.02 8.04 3.45
CA TYR A 519 11.60 8.18 3.07
C TYR A 519 11.32 9.52 2.40
N TYR A 520 11.90 10.62 2.90
CA TYR A 520 11.73 11.96 2.31
C TYR A 520 12.59 12.20 1.06
N ARG A 521 13.56 11.32 0.77
CA ARG A 521 14.43 11.37 -0.42
C ARG A 521 14.25 10.21 -1.40
N ASN A 522 13.24 9.36 -1.19
CA ASN A 522 12.96 8.20 -2.05
C ASN A 522 14.22 7.31 -2.28
N LEU A 523 14.85 6.88 -1.19
CA LEU A 523 16.01 5.95 -1.23
C LEU A 523 15.58 4.50 -0.94
N PRO A 524 16.03 3.51 -1.75
CA PRO A 524 15.57 2.12 -1.69
C PRO A 524 16.19 1.30 -0.53
N ILE A 525 15.90 1.65 0.72
CA ILE A 525 16.45 0.95 1.91
C ILE A 525 15.54 -0.20 2.37
N ILE A 526 16.08 -1.41 2.44
CA ILE A 526 15.35 -2.60 2.91
C ILE A 526 15.78 -2.88 4.35
N ALA A 527 15.00 -2.39 5.31
CA ALA A 527 15.26 -2.60 6.73
C ALA A 527 14.73 -3.95 7.21
N MET A 528 15.63 -4.84 7.59
CA MET A 528 15.34 -6.25 7.89
C MET A 528 15.75 -6.61 9.32
N PRO A 529 14.94 -6.25 10.33
CA PRO A 529 15.22 -6.58 11.72
C PRO A 529 14.86 -8.05 11.99
N PHE A 530 15.81 -8.82 12.50
CA PHE A 530 15.59 -10.23 12.82
C PHE A 530 15.01 -10.37 14.24
N TYR A 531 13.98 -11.19 14.41
CA TYR A 531 13.28 -11.33 15.70
C TYR A 531 13.20 -12.77 16.21
N ASN A 532 13.39 -12.95 17.52
CA ASN A 532 13.22 -14.25 18.19
C ASN A 532 11.73 -14.67 18.31
N ARG A 533 11.46 -15.98 18.19
CA ARG A 533 10.18 -16.70 18.31
C ARG A 533 9.18 -16.16 19.33
N ALA A 534 9.68 -15.68 20.48
CA ALA A 534 8.87 -15.21 21.61
C ALA A 534 8.21 -13.83 21.35
N SER A 535 7.55 -13.66 20.20
CA SER A 535 7.19 -12.37 19.60
C SER A 535 5.75 -11.89 19.84
N HIS A 536 5.38 -11.65 21.10
CA HIS A 536 4.12 -10.97 21.45
C HIS A 536 4.33 -9.83 22.46
N GLU A 537 3.53 -8.78 22.37
CA GLU A 537 3.67 -7.51 23.13
C GLU A 537 3.66 -7.65 24.66
N PHE A 538 3.17 -8.79 25.19
CA PHE A 538 3.14 -9.09 26.62
C PHE A 538 4.40 -9.82 27.13
N ASN A 539 5.40 -10.05 26.26
CA ASN A 539 6.61 -10.76 26.63
C ASN A 539 7.64 -9.78 27.24
N MET A 540 8.27 -10.18 28.35
CA MET A 540 9.34 -9.42 29.02
C MET A 540 10.71 -10.10 28.85
N ALA A 541 10.87 -10.95 27.83
CA ALA A 541 12.16 -11.54 27.47
C ALA A 541 13.18 -10.47 27.05
N ALA A 542 14.46 -10.73 27.33
CA ALA A 542 15.55 -9.86 26.91
C ALA A 542 15.54 -9.62 25.38
N GLN A 543 15.87 -8.39 24.98
CA GLN A 543 15.90 -7.94 23.58
C GLN A 543 14.56 -8.06 22.81
N PHE A 544 13.42 -8.19 23.50
CA PHE A 544 12.10 -8.10 22.87
C PHE A 544 11.50 -6.69 22.99
N ILE A 545 10.81 -6.23 21.93
CA ILE A 545 10.03 -4.99 21.87
C ILE A 545 8.76 -5.20 21.03
N ASP A 546 7.72 -4.40 21.28
CA ASP A 546 6.59 -4.31 20.34
C ASP A 546 7.01 -3.53 19.07
N ARG A 547 6.55 -4.02 17.92
CA ARG A 547 6.80 -3.47 16.56
C ARG A 547 5.51 -3.24 15.76
N LYS A 548 4.35 -3.50 16.36
CA LYS A 548 3.03 -3.17 15.79
C LYS A 548 2.81 -1.65 15.65
N VAL A 549 3.53 -0.86 16.45
CA VAL A 549 3.55 0.60 16.35
C VAL A 549 4.91 1.05 15.81
N THR A 550 4.85 1.71 14.66
CA THR A 550 5.97 2.30 13.92
C THR A 550 5.51 3.64 13.33
N GLN A 551 6.44 4.57 13.16
CA GLN A 551 6.26 5.82 12.43
C GLN A 551 5.84 5.52 10.98
N ASN A 552 5.00 6.36 10.36
CA ASN A 552 4.59 6.15 8.96
C ASN A 552 5.67 6.64 7.99
N ASP A 553 6.35 7.72 8.35
CA ASP A 553 7.38 8.44 7.61
C ASP A 553 8.78 7.81 7.65
N ILE A 554 8.88 6.51 7.92
CA ILE A 554 10.13 5.72 7.81
C ILE A 554 10.06 4.62 6.74
N LYS A 555 8.92 4.47 6.05
CA LYS A 555 8.64 3.37 5.12
C LYS A 555 7.39 3.60 4.28
N THR A 556 7.35 3.04 3.08
CA THR A 556 6.08 2.87 2.34
C THR A 556 5.35 1.57 2.69
N LEU A 557 6.08 0.56 3.19
CA LEU A 557 5.54 -0.76 3.47
C LEU A 557 6.21 -1.40 4.70
N GLN A 558 5.43 -2.06 5.57
CA GLN A 558 5.93 -2.95 6.64
C GLN A 558 5.33 -4.33 6.46
N ILE A 559 6.20 -5.32 6.53
CA ILE A 559 5.91 -6.73 6.36
C ILE A 559 6.52 -7.47 7.54
N LYS A 560 5.80 -8.46 8.07
CA LYS A 560 6.36 -9.47 8.96
C LYS A 560 6.28 -10.82 8.28
N LEU A 561 7.44 -11.43 8.04
CA LEU A 561 7.55 -12.79 7.57
C LEU A 561 7.30 -13.75 8.74
N ASP A 562 6.67 -14.89 8.49
CA ASP A 562 6.57 -15.97 9.47
C ASP A 562 7.69 -17.02 9.26
N GLU A 563 7.84 -17.96 10.19
CA GLU A 563 8.76 -19.09 10.02
C GLU A 563 8.22 -20.09 9.00
N CYS A 564 9.02 -20.44 7.98
CA CYS A 564 8.66 -21.52 7.07
C CYS A 564 8.68 -22.89 7.76
N GLN A 565 7.49 -23.45 7.99
CA GLN A 565 7.26 -24.81 8.48
C GLN A 565 6.64 -25.70 7.40
N ASP A 566 5.84 -25.14 6.50
CA ASP A 566 5.27 -25.83 5.35
C ASP A 566 5.20 -24.99 4.04
N ALA A 567 4.58 -25.57 3.00
CA ALA A 567 4.47 -24.97 1.68
C ALA A 567 3.57 -23.72 1.60
N ILE A 568 2.65 -23.53 2.57
CA ILE A 568 1.79 -22.35 2.61
C ILE A 568 2.53 -21.19 3.29
N ASP A 569 3.31 -21.45 4.35
CA ASP A 569 4.24 -20.46 4.90
C ASP A 569 5.20 -19.96 3.80
N ARG A 570 5.77 -20.89 3.02
CA ARG A 570 6.60 -20.57 1.83
C ARG A 570 5.88 -19.62 0.88
N ASN A 571 4.66 -19.96 0.45
CA ASN A 571 3.90 -19.15 -0.51
C ASN A 571 3.67 -17.73 0.03
N LYS A 572 3.29 -17.62 1.30
CA LYS A 572 3.08 -16.36 1.99
C LYS A 572 4.37 -15.52 2.07
N ILE A 573 5.49 -16.15 2.44
CA ILE A 573 6.82 -15.54 2.48
C ILE A 573 7.23 -15.01 1.10
N LEU A 574 7.04 -15.79 0.03
CA LEU A 574 7.38 -15.37 -1.34
C LEU A 574 6.52 -14.18 -1.82
N THR A 575 5.20 -14.20 -1.59
CA THR A 575 4.31 -13.07 -1.92
C THR A 575 4.69 -11.81 -1.15
N TYR A 576 5.02 -11.95 0.13
CA TYR A 576 5.47 -10.85 0.99
C TYR A 576 6.84 -10.29 0.56
N LEU A 577 7.80 -11.16 0.21
CA LEU A 577 9.09 -10.73 -0.34
C LEU A 577 8.93 -10.03 -1.69
N ASN A 578 8.09 -10.55 -2.59
CA ASN A 578 7.78 -9.88 -3.86
C ASN A 578 7.24 -8.46 -3.65
N ALA A 579 6.27 -8.28 -2.75
CA ALA A 579 5.72 -6.96 -2.44
C ALA A 579 6.78 -5.99 -1.87
N GLY A 580 7.57 -6.45 -0.89
CA GLY A 580 8.62 -5.64 -0.25
C GLY A 580 9.76 -5.26 -1.21
N LEU A 581 10.32 -6.23 -1.92
CA LEU A 581 11.47 -6.02 -2.81
C LEU A 581 11.08 -5.24 -4.08
N PHE A 582 9.85 -5.40 -4.59
CA PHE A 582 9.33 -4.57 -5.68
C PHE A 582 9.16 -3.11 -5.25
N GLN A 583 8.54 -2.86 -4.08
CA GLN A 583 8.35 -1.52 -3.54
C GLN A 583 9.68 -0.82 -3.22
N ALA A 584 10.71 -1.58 -2.83
CA ALA A 584 12.05 -1.04 -2.69
C ALA A 584 12.68 -0.71 -4.05
N LYS A 585 12.84 -1.70 -4.94
CA LYS A 585 13.64 -1.58 -6.18
C LYS A 585 13.02 -0.70 -7.27
N TYR A 586 11.72 -0.84 -7.53
CA TYR A 586 11.09 -0.18 -8.68
C TYR A 586 10.40 1.15 -8.32
N ASN A 587 9.91 1.26 -7.08
CA ASN A 587 9.30 2.50 -6.59
C ASN A 587 10.30 3.40 -5.83
N ASN A 588 11.55 2.95 -5.61
CA ASN A 588 12.62 3.68 -4.89
C ASN A 588 12.18 4.20 -3.52
N THR A 589 11.78 3.32 -2.60
CA THR A 589 11.34 3.75 -1.25
C THR A 589 11.78 2.80 -0.15
N PRO A 590 11.93 3.27 1.09
CA PRO A 590 12.28 2.40 2.20
C PRO A 590 11.13 1.46 2.58
N VAL A 591 11.47 0.23 2.94
CA VAL A 591 10.53 -0.82 3.39
C VAL A 591 11.07 -1.53 4.62
N ILE A 592 10.17 -2.00 5.50
CA ILE A 592 10.53 -2.85 6.64
C ILE A 592 10.07 -4.28 6.40
N ILE A 593 10.97 -5.25 6.52
CA ILE A 593 10.71 -6.68 6.40
C ILE A 593 11.20 -7.39 7.68
N GLU A 594 10.34 -7.50 8.70
CA GLU A 594 10.66 -8.24 9.93
C GLU A 594 10.85 -9.73 9.61
N CYS A 595 12.05 -10.26 9.81
CA CYS A 595 12.39 -11.66 9.54
C CYS A 595 12.47 -12.49 10.84
N PRO A 596 11.93 -13.71 10.91
CA PRO A 596 12.17 -14.59 12.05
C PRO A 596 13.66 -14.99 12.11
N SER A 597 14.17 -15.08 13.34
CA SER A 597 15.52 -15.53 13.64
C SER A 597 15.60 -17.06 13.68
N ILE A 598 16.71 -17.61 13.18
CA ILE A 598 17.10 -19.00 13.32
C ILE A 598 18.35 -19.01 14.19
N LEU A 599 18.36 -19.84 15.24
CA LEU A 599 19.44 -19.93 16.23
C LEU A 599 20.06 -21.34 16.28
N ASP A 600 19.84 -22.13 15.23
CA ASP A 600 20.45 -23.45 15.04
C ASP A 600 21.64 -23.32 14.09
N PHE A 601 22.82 -23.17 14.67
CA PHE A 601 24.09 -23.06 13.95
C PHE A 601 24.71 -24.42 13.63
N SER A 602 24.09 -25.54 14.04
CA SER A 602 24.65 -26.89 13.83
C SER A 602 24.57 -27.35 12.37
N ALA A 603 23.70 -26.72 11.58
CA ALA A 603 23.35 -27.15 10.22
C ALA A 603 23.60 -26.07 9.15
N VAL A 604 24.54 -25.13 9.37
CA VAL A 604 24.84 -23.98 8.48
C VAL A 604 25.00 -24.39 7.01
N GLU A 605 25.73 -25.46 6.70
CA GLU A 605 25.90 -25.93 5.31
C GLU A 605 24.57 -26.32 4.65
N SER A 606 23.62 -26.89 5.40
CA SER A 606 22.27 -27.18 4.87
C SER A 606 21.46 -25.91 4.60
N TYR A 607 21.78 -24.82 5.33
CA TYR A 607 21.16 -23.52 5.15
C TYR A 607 21.77 -22.71 3.98
N ARG A 608 22.93 -23.11 3.43
CA ARG A 608 23.52 -22.48 2.23
C ARG A 608 22.87 -22.93 0.92
N LYS A 609 22.25 -24.11 0.88
CA LYS A 609 21.45 -24.51 -0.30
C LYS A 609 20.25 -23.57 -0.42
N LEU A 610 20.09 -22.91 -1.56
CA LEU A 610 18.98 -21.98 -1.79
C LEU A 610 17.80 -22.66 -2.51
N PRO A 611 16.55 -22.24 -2.26
CA PRO A 611 15.39 -22.62 -3.05
C PRO A 611 15.51 -22.08 -4.48
N THR A 612 15.28 -22.94 -5.46
CA THR A 612 15.26 -22.61 -6.91
C THR A 612 13.86 -22.25 -7.39
N ASP A 613 12.85 -22.56 -6.59
CA ASP A 613 11.43 -22.46 -6.84
C ASP A 613 10.87 -21.08 -6.45
N ILE A 614 11.41 -20.03 -7.06
CA ILE A 614 11.09 -18.62 -6.78
C ILE A 614 10.68 -17.85 -8.06
N TRP A 615 10.00 -16.71 -7.90
CA TRP A 615 9.50 -15.89 -9.01
C TRP A 615 9.38 -14.42 -8.59
N SER A 616 9.60 -13.49 -9.54
CA SER A 616 9.76 -12.05 -9.30
C SER A 616 9.07 -11.18 -10.35
N THR A 617 8.52 -10.03 -9.95
CA THR A 617 7.73 -9.14 -10.82
C THR A 617 8.58 -8.02 -11.46
N ILE A 618 8.25 -7.65 -12.71
CA ILE A 618 8.82 -6.51 -13.47
C ILE A 618 7.67 -5.54 -13.83
N GLY A 619 7.93 -4.23 -13.87
CA GLY A 619 6.92 -3.19 -14.17
C GLY A 619 7.26 -2.29 -15.37
N ILE A 620 6.23 -1.74 -16.01
CA ILE A 620 6.27 -0.78 -17.14
C ILE A 620 5.09 0.20 -16.95
N ASP A 621 5.25 1.50 -17.28
CA ASP A 621 4.14 2.47 -17.26
C ASP A 621 4.39 3.66 -18.23
N ASN A 622 3.33 4.27 -18.80
CA ASN A 622 3.41 5.24 -19.90
C ASN A 622 2.09 6.04 -20.11
N ALA A 623 2.09 7.40 -20.18
CA ALA A 623 0.88 8.19 -20.48
C ALA A 623 1.06 9.69 -20.88
N GLY A 624 0.04 10.23 -21.57
CA GLY A 624 -0.45 11.62 -21.36
C GLY A 624 0.09 12.75 -22.26
N VAL A 625 -0.79 13.63 -22.77
CA VAL A 625 -0.46 14.84 -23.56
C VAL A 625 -0.59 16.10 -22.69
N VAL A 626 0.14 17.17 -23.04
CA VAL A 626 0.14 18.48 -22.37
C VAL A 626 -0.06 19.58 -23.44
N ASN A 627 -0.62 20.74 -23.05
CA ASN A 627 -0.82 21.91 -23.91
C ASN A 627 0.07 23.08 -23.43
N ASN A 628 0.63 23.84 -24.38
CA ASN A 628 1.77 24.74 -24.14
C ASN A 628 1.37 26.24 -24.16
N SER A 629 0.13 26.58 -24.54
CA SER A 629 -0.30 27.99 -24.74
C SER A 629 -0.21 28.87 -23.48
N GLU A 630 -0.31 28.27 -22.29
CA GLU A 630 -0.38 28.98 -21.01
C GLU A 630 1.00 29.41 -20.44
N LEU A 631 2.08 29.12 -21.17
CA LEU A 631 3.45 29.53 -20.87
C LEU A 631 3.84 30.91 -21.45
N GLN A 632 3.00 31.49 -22.33
CA GLN A 632 3.34 32.74 -23.01
C GLN A 632 3.40 33.94 -22.04
N ASN A 633 4.33 34.85 -22.29
CA ASN A 633 4.53 36.13 -21.57
C ASN A 633 4.82 36.02 -20.05
N LYS A 634 5.28 34.88 -19.55
CA LYS A 634 5.69 34.66 -18.15
C LYS A 634 7.21 34.49 -18.01
N LYS A 635 7.79 34.97 -16.91
CA LYS A 635 9.12 34.60 -16.42
C LYS A 635 9.04 33.20 -15.80
N ILE A 636 9.25 32.19 -16.63
CA ILE A 636 9.21 30.80 -16.19
C ILE A 636 10.56 30.40 -15.60
N ALA A 637 10.55 29.55 -14.59
CA ALA A 637 11.72 28.81 -14.13
C ALA A 637 11.37 27.33 -13.92
N VAL A 638 12.35 26.45 -14.06
CA VAL A 638 12.28 25.10 -13.47
C VAL A 638 12.88 25.18 -12.07
N TYR A 639 12.27 24.53 -11.08
CA TYR A 639 12.88 24.32 -9.77
C TYR A 639 13.05 22.83 -9.49
N ILE A 640 14.27 22.41 -9.13
CA ILE A 640 14.61 21.02 -8.81
C ILE A 640 15.03 20.94 -7.35
N GLY A 641 14.21 20.26 -6.54
CA GLY A 641 14.57 19.85 -5.16
C GLY A 641 15.59 18.70 -5.15
N SER A 642 15.73 17.99 -4.03
CA SER A 642 16.56 16.77 -4.05
C SER A 642 15.95 15.74 -5.00
N HIS A 643 16.77 15.13 -5.85
CA HIS A 643 16.31 14.12 -6.80
C HIS A 643 17.31 12.98 -6.87
N ARG A 644 16.97 11.88 -7.55
CA ARG A 644 17.98 10.90 -7.94
C ARG A 644 18.82 11.44 -9.10
N LYS A 645 19.95 10.80 -9.38
CA LYS A 645 20.72 11.06 -10.60
C LYS A 645 19.83 10.89 -11.83
N PHE A 646 19.83 11.90 -12.69
CA PHE A 646 19.07 11.89 -13.94
C PHE A 646 19.68 10.89 -14.92
N THR A 647 18.83 10.26 -15.74
CA THR A 647 19.30 9.59 -16.95
C THR A 647 19.56 10.62 -18.04
N GLN A 648 20.39 10.26 -19.03
CA GLN A 648 20.73 11.17 -20.14
C GLN A 648 19.49 11.69 -20.90
N ARG A 649 18.39 10.93 -20.98
CA ARG A 649 17.12 11.38 -21.55
C ARG A 649 16.49 12.51 -20.73
N GLU A 650 16.49 12.36 -19.41
CA GLU A 650 15.80 13.27 -18.48
C GLU A 650 16.52 14.62 -18.38
N GLU A 651 17.84 14.59 -18.16
CA GLU A 651 18.64 15.82 -18.12
C GLU A 651 18.63 16.56 -19.47
N LYS A 652 18.67 15.81 -20.59
CA LYS A 652 18.54 16.40 -21.93
C LYS A 652 17.17 17.02 -22.15
N ALA A 653 16.08 16.36 -21.74
CA ALA A 653 14.73 16.90 -21.89
C ALA A 653 14.55 18.23 -21.14
N ILE A 654 15.07 18.32 -19.90
CA ILE A 654 15.07 19.56 -19.11
C ILE A 654 15.99 20.61 -19.77
N SER A 655 17.18 20.22 -20.22
CA SER A 655 18.16 21.12 -20.87
C SER A 655 17.65 21.71 -22.19
N ASP A 656 17.05 20.89 -23.05
CA ASP A 656 16.45 21.32 -24.33
C ASP A 656 15.32 22.30 -24.06
N PHE A 657 14.44 22.00 -23.10
CA PHE A 657 13.36 22.90 -22.69
C PHE A 657 13.90 24.23 -22.17
N ALA A 658 14.87 24.18 -21.25
CA ALA A 658 15.43 25.37 -20.61
C ALA A 658 16.14 26.30 -21.60
N VAL A 659 16.83 25.74 -22.60
CA VAL A 659 17.46 26.51 -23.68
C VAL A 659 16.42 27.06 -24.66
N ASN A 660 15.47 26.23 -25.14
CA ASN A 660 14.48 26.65 -26.13
C ASN A 660 13.55 27.76 -25.61
N TRP A 661 13.33 27.83 -24.30
CA TRP A 661 12.58 28.89 -23.63
C TRP A 661 13.47 29.95 -22.96
N ASN A 662 14.80 29.79 -22.98
CA ASN A 662 15.79 30.67 -22.33
C ASN A 662 15.45 31.01 -20.86
N ILE A 663 15.14 29.98 -20.08
CA ILE A 663 14.75 30.03 -18.67
C ILE A 663 15.82 29.43 -17.75
N PRO A 664 15.91 29.85 -16.47
CA PRO A 664 16.76 29.21 -15.49
C PRO A 664 16.20 27.86 -15.01
N VAL A 665 17.12 26.95 -14.69
CA VAL A 665 16.87 25.77 -13.88
C VAL A 665 17.46 26.02 -12.50
N PHE A 666 16.61 26.48 -11.57
CA PHE A 666 17.01 26.71 -10.19
C PHE A 666 17.11 25.38 -9.43
N CYS A 667 18.22 25.21 -8.72
CA CYS A 667 18.50 23.98 -7.99
C CYS A 667 19.42 24.25 -6.77
N ASP A 668 19.57 23.24 -5.93
CA ASP A 668 20.81 23.03 -5.17
C ASP A 668 21.48 21.72 -5.58
N TYR A 669 22.71 21.47 -5.12
CA TYR A 669 23.49 20.30 -5.52
C TYR A 669 22.79 18.94 -5.32
N THR A 670 21.89 18.80 -4.34
CA THR A 670 21.15 17.55 -4.10
C THR A 670 20.13 17.19 -5.18
N SER A 671 19.94 18.08 -6.17
CA SER A 671 19.18 17.79 -7.39
C SER A 671 19.90 16.85 -8.36
N HIS A 672 21.23 16.73 -8.28
CA HIS A 672 22.06 16.08 -9.30
C HIS A 672 21.77 16.55 -10.74
N TYR A 673 21.39 17.82 -10.94
CA TYR A 673 21.23 18.43 -12.26
C TYR A 673 22.51 19.11 -12.71
N HIS A 674 23.11 18.59 -13.79
CA HIS A 674 24.32 19.11 -14.43
C HIS A 674 24.00 19.64 -15.86
N GLY A 675 22.72 19.70 -16.22
CA GLY A 675 22.24 20.16 -17.51
C GLY A 675 22.29 21.67 -17.72
N LYS A 676 21.87 22.10 -18.91
CA LYS A 676 21.96 23.50 -19.33
C LYS A 676 21.07 24.43 -18.50
N ASN A 677 21.48 25.70 -18.44
CA ASN A 677 20.83 26.78 -17.68
C ASN A 677 20.68 26.52 -16.17
N LYS A 678 21.47 25.61 -15.59
CA LYS A 678 21.65 25.43 -14.13
C LYS A 678 21.94 26.76 -13.44
N VAL A 679 21.28 27.02 -12.32
CA VAL A 679 21.54 28.15 -11.42
C VAL A 679 21.36 27.72 -9.95
N LEU A 680 22.37 27.96 -9.11
CA LEU A 680 22.24 27.77 -7.66
C LEU A 680 21.24 28.78 -7.06
N ALA A 681 20.19 28.25 -6.42
CA ALA A 681 19.04 29.02 -5.96
C ALA A 681 19.41 30.12 -4.94
N ALA A 682 20.17 29.78 -3.88
CA ALA A 682 20.65 30.78 -2.92
C ALA A 682 21.48 31.91 -3.57
N LYS A 683 22.38 31.58 -4.51
CA LYS A 683 23.19 32.59 -5.22
C LYS A 683 22.29 33.54 -6.00
N ALA A 684 21.29 33.03 -6.72
CA ALA A 684 20.33 33.85 -7.45
C ALA A 684 19.54 34.81 -6.54
N VAL A 685 19.05 34.32 -5.39
CA VAL A 685 18.30 35.13 -4.41
C VAL A 685 19.19 36.24 -3.83
N ILE A 686 20.44 35.94 -3.46
CA ILE A 686 21.39 36.94 -2.96
C ILE A 686 21.72 37.99 -4.02
N CYS A 687 21.85 37.60 -5.29
CA CYS A 687 22.08 38.52 -6.42
C CYS A 687 20.89 39.43 -6.77
N ARG A 688 19.79 39.41 -5.99
CA ARG A 688 18.58 40.23 -6.18
C ARG A 688 18.09 40.19 -7.64
N ILE A 689 17.89 38.98 -8.14
CA ILE A 689 17.29 38.76 -9.46
C ILE A 689 15.82 39.22 -9.49
N GLN A 690 15.24 39.35 -10.68
CA GLN A 690 13.78 39.40 -10.79
C GLN A 690 13.21 38.00 -10.48
N MET A 691 12.16 37.93 -9.66
CA MET A 691 11.51 36.65 -9.33
C MET A 691 10.69 36.10 -10.51
N PRO A 692 10.48 34.77 -10.59
CA PRO A 692 9.68 34.15 -11.64
C PRO A 692 8.18 34.37 -11.43
N ASP A 693 7.43 34.41 -12.53
CA ASP A 693 5.96 34.46 -12.52
C ASP A 693 5.36 33.03 -12.46
N LEU A 694 6.12 32.01 -12.91
CA LEU A 694 5.72 30.60 -12.90
C LEU A 694 6.93 29.68 -12.61
N ILE A 695 6.79 28.80 -11.63
CA ILE A 695 7.75 27.72 -11.33
C ILE A 695 7.17 26.37 -11.77
N LEU A 696 7.98 25.62 -12.52
CA LEU A 696 7.79 24.20 -12.82
C LEU A 696 8.59 23.39 -11.78
N ASP A 697 7.92 22.90 -10.75
CA ASP A 697 8.52 22.27 -9.56
C ASP A 697 8.62 20.75 -9.72
N ILE A 698 9.84 20.23 -9.56
CA ILE A 698 10.19 18.80 -9.61
C ILE A 698 11.18 18.41 -8.48
N GLY A 699 11.46 17.12 -8.33
CA GLY A 699 12.24 16.60 -7.20
C GLY A 699 11.56 16.75 -5.83
N ASP A 700 12.10 16.12 -4.80
CA ASP A 700 11.57 16.04 -3.44
C ASP A 700 12.07 17.20 -2.55
N VAL A 701 12.35 16.95 -1.26
CA VAL A 701 12.69 17.97 -0.26
C VAL A 701 13.98 18.73 -0.63
N THR A 702 14.10 19.99 -0.22
CA THR A 702 15.34 20.79 -0.32
C THR A 702 15.68 21.36 1.04
N GLY A 703 16.98 21.45 1.34
CA GLY A 703 17.51 22.17 2.49
C GLY A 703 17.98 23.59 2.16
N ASP A 704 17.70 24.12 0.97
CA ASP A 704 17.97 25.53 0.65
C ASP A 704 16.84 26.41 1.21
N TYR A 705 17.17 27.15 2.28
CA TYR A 705 16.24 28.09 2.92
C TYR A 705 16.08 29.42 2.16
N PHE A 706 17.04 29.81 1.30
CA PHE A 706 16.92 30.99 0.44
C PHE A 706 16.01 30.72 -0.75
N ALA A 707 16.03 29.50 -1.29
CA ALA A 707 15.20 29.09 -2.42
C ALA A 707 13.70 29.36 -2.23
N LYS A 708 13.19 29.40 -0.98
CA LYS A 708 11.83 29.83 -0.66
C LYS A 708 11.46 31.17 -1.30
N CYS A 709 12.38 32.14 -1.34
CA CYS A 709 12.13 33.48 -1.90
C CYS A 709 11.85 33.48 -3.41
N LEU A 710 12.19 32.42 -4.14
CA LEU A 710 11.84 32.26 -5.55
C LEU A 710 10.35 31.94 -5.74
N PHE A 711 9.72 31.32 -4.75
CA PHE A 711 8.31 30.92 -4.76
C PHE A 711 7.36 32.02 -4.26
N ASP A 712 7.88 33.10 -3.67
CA ASP A 712 7.06 34.22 -3.19
C ASP A 712 6.38 34.94 -4.37
N ASN A 713 5.06 34.70 -4.51
CA ASN A 713 4.13 35.20 -5.55
C ASN A 713 4.20 34.49 -6.91
N ALA A 714 4.97 33.40 -7.06
CA ALA A 714 4.98 32.61 -8.30
C ALA A 714 3.76 31.68 -8.41
N GLU A 715 3.23 31.50 -9.63
CA GLU A 715 2.37 30.35 -9.94
C GLU A 715 3.20 29.05 -9.87
N ILE A 716 2.64 27.93 -9.37
CA ILE A 716 3.40 26.67 -9.21
C ILE A 716 2.71 25.53 -9.97
N TRP A 717 3.43 24.92 -10.90
CA TRP A 717 3.03 23.66 -11.53
C TRP A 717 3.95 22.54 -11.07
N ARG A 718 3.39 21.51 -10.43
CA ARG A 718 4.13 20.32 -9.96
C ARG A 718 4.13 19.24 -11.04
N ILE A 719 5.28 18.66 -11.38
CA ILE A 719 5.36 17.47 -12.24
C ILE A 719 5.85 16.30 -11.41
N THR A 720 5.13 15.17 -11.42
CA THR A 720 5.52 13.98 -10.63
C THR A 720 4.79 12.72 -11.07
N LYS A 721 5.40 11.55 -10.87
CA LYS A 721 4.70 10.25 -10.96
C LYS A 721 3.95 9.87 -9.67
N ASN A 722 4.17 10.59 -8.57
CA ASN A 722 3.57 10.28 -7.27
C ASN A 722 2.10 10.71 -7.22
N LYS A 723 1.19 9.76 -6.93
CA LYS A 723 -0.26 10.02 -6.78
C LYS A 723 -0.62 10.68 -5.45
N THR A 724 0.33 10.85 -4.53
CA THR A 724 0.18 11.67 -3.30
C THR A 724 0.52 13.12 -3.60
N PHE A 725 -0.43 14.04 -3.33
CA PHE A 725 -0.20 15.47 -3.44
C PHE A 725 0.94 15.94 -2.52
N LYS A 726 1.82 16.80 -3.07
CA LYS A 726 2.93 17.45 -2.37
C LYS A 726 3.06 18.87 -2.89
N ALA A 727 3.27 19.81 -1.97
CA ALA A 727 3.57 21.21 -2.24
C ALA A 727 4.85 21.61 -1.50
N ARG A 728 5.58 22.60 -2.02
CA ARG A 728 6.83 23.10 -1.41
C ARG A 728 6.55 24.36 -0.58
N TYR A 729 7.08 24.42 0.63
CA TYR A 729 6.91 25.53 1.59
C TYR A 729 5.45 26.01 1.79
N ASP A 730 4.48 25.09 1.70
CA ASP A 730 3.03 25.33 1.80
C ASP A 730 2.41 26.32 0.78
N TYR A 731 3.12 26.67 -0.30
CA TYR A 731 2.54 27.47 -1.39
C TYR A 731 1.52 26.65 -2.21
N PRO A 732 0.45 27.29 -2.74
CA PRO A 732 -0.58 26.59 -3.52
C PRO A 732 -0.04 26.14 -4.89
N VAL A 733 -0.13 24.83 -5.15
CA VAL A 733 0.14 24.24 -6.47
C VAL A 733 -1.08 24.45 -7.37
N ALA A 734 -0.93 25.28 -8.40
CA ALA A 734 -1.99 25.60 -9.35
C ALA A 734 -2.33 24.42 -10.29
N LYS A 735 -1.32 23.60 -10.65
CA LYS A 735 -1.50 22.41 -11.51
C LYS A 735 -0.58 21.26 -11.08
N THR A 736 -1.06 20.03 -11.17
CA THR A 736 -0.25 18.82 -10.95
C THR A 736 -0.30 17.93 -12.19
N PHE A 737 0.85 17.69 -12.81
CA PHE A 737 1.01 16.81 -13.96
C PHE A 737 1.48 15.43 -13.51
N LEU A 738 0.55 14.46 -13.47
CA LEU A 738 0.79 13.08 -13.07
C LEU A 738 1.46 12.27 -14.20
N MET A 739 2.73 12.56 -14.48
CA MET A 739 3.52 11.93 -15.55
C MET A 739 5.03 11.95 -15.27
N GLY A 740 5.82 11.36 -16.16
CA GLY A 740 7.27 11.48 -16.13
C GLY A 740 7.75 12.87 -16.55
N GLU A 741 8.78 13.36 -15.85
CA GLU A 741 9.50 14.59 -16.18
C GLU A 741 9.96 14.67 -17.64
N PRO A 742 10.64 13.67 -18.25
CA PRO A 742 11.06 13.77 -19.65
C PRO A 742 9.84 13.82 -20.58
N ASP A 743 8.78 13.08 -20.25
CA ASP A 743 7.56 13.04 -21.05
C ASP A 743 6.78 14.36 -20.97
N PHE A 744 7.01 15.19 -19.94
CA PHE A 744 6.52 16.57 -19.86
C PHE A 744 7.42 17.52 -20.67
N PHE A 745 8.71 17.58 -20.35
CA PHE A 745 9.63 18.56 -20.95
C PHE A 745 9.87 18.34 -22.45
N GLU A 746 9.89 17.08 -22.93
CA GLU A 746 9.97 16.79 -24.37
C GLU A 746 8.74 17.27 -25.15
N LYS A 747 7.56 17.35 -24.52
CA LYS A 747 6.34 17.90 -25.16
C LYS A 747 6.34 19.42 -25.12
N MET A 748 6.77 20.01 -24.00
CA MET A 748 6.93 21.46 -23.87
C MET A 748 8.00 22.05 -24.82
N SER A 749 8.98 21.25 -25.22
CA SER A 749 10.09 21.67 -26.11
C SER A 749 9.78 21.69 -27.61
N ARG A 750 8.62 21.16 -28.06
CA ARG A 750 8.32 20.92 -29.49
C ARG A 750 7.69 22.09 -30.25
N HIS A 751 7.49 23.24 -29.60
CA HIS A 751 6.81 24.40 -30.18
C HIS A 751 7.75 25.59 -30.30
N ASN A 752 7.44 26.51 -31.23
CA ASN A 752 8.34 27.58 -31.69
C ASN A 752 8.97 28.39 -30.55
N LEU A 753 10.23 28.79 -30.77
CA LEU A 753 11.04 29.65 -29.90
C LEU A 753 10.26 30.90 -29.45
N VAL A 754 9.82 30.90 -28.19
CA VAL A 754 9.33 32.10 -27.51
C VAL A 754 10.55 32.87 -27.04
N ILE A 755 10.75 34.09 -27.56
CA ILE A 755 11.88 34.94 -27.19
C ILE A 755 11.67 35.49 -25.78
N ASN A 756 12.09 34.71 -24.79
CA ASN A 756 12.29 35.13 -23.41
C ASN A 756 13.79 35.46 -23.22
N TYR A 757 14.10 36.39 -22.34
CA TYR A 757 15.49 36.75 -21.98
C TYR A 757 15.78 36.56 -20.49
N TYR A 758 14.88 35.89 -19.76
CA TYR A 758 14.94 35.80 -18.31
C TYR A 758 16.23 35.13 -17.78
N TYR A 759 16.67 34.00 -18.35
CA TYR A 759 17.93 33.38 -17.95
C TYR A 759 19.13 34.30 -18.21
N SER A 760 19.24 34.86 -19.43
CA SER A 760 20.33 35.76 -19.82
C SER A 760 20.46 36.95 -18.86
N ASN A 761 19.34 37.58 -18.52
CA ASN A 761 19.29 38.75 -17.65
C ASN A 761 19.68 38.45 -16.19
N ILE A 762 19.41 37.24 -15.67
CA ILE A 762 19.85 36.87 -14.32
C ILE A 762 21.28 36.34 -14.31
N LYS A 763 21.73 35.67 -15.38
CA LYS A 763 23.08 35.11 -15.52
C LYS A 763 24.13 36.21 -15.45
N GLU A 764 23.91 37.34 -16.11
CA GLU A 764 24.81 38.51 -16.05
C GLU A 764 25.00 39.05 -14.61
N LYS A 765 23.93 39.11 -13.79
CA LYS A 765 24.03 39.49 -12.38
C LYS A 765 24.81 38.47 -11.56
N ILE A 766 24.54 37.19 -11.78
CA ILE A 766 25.10 36.07 -11.01
C ILE A 766 26.59 35.86 -11.30
N ASP A 767 27.05 36.20 -12.51
CA ASP A 767 28.46 36.12 -12.89
C ASP A 767 29.29 37.32 -12.41
N LYS A 768 28.65 38.46 -12.09
CA LYS A 768 29.30 39.61 -11.45
C LYS A 768 29.46 39.48 -9.93
N PHE A 769 28.79 38.51 -9.30
CA PHE A 769 28.89 38.30 -7.85
C PHE A 769 30.24 37.67 -7.45
N ASN A 770 31.08 38.46 -6.80
CA ASN A 770 32.32 38.04 -6.13
C ASN A 770 32.43 38.72 -4.76
N VAL A 771 33.08 38.06 -3.79
CA VAL A 771 33.29 38.61 -2.43
C VAL A 771 34.72 38.29 -1.98
N ASP A 772 35.59 39.28 -2.10
CA ASP A 772 37.00 39.16 -1.76
C ASP A 772 37.27 39.30 -0.25
N ASN A 773 38.47 38.90 0.17
CA ASN A 773 39.02 39.13 1.51
C ASN A 773 38.21 38.54 2.69
N LEU A 774 37.40 37.50 2.46
CA LEU A 774 36.79 36.72 3.54
C LEU A 774 37.84 36.21 4.56
N PRO A 775 37.53 36.21 5.87
CA PRO A 775 38.38 35.65 6.93
C PRO A 775 38.39 34.10 6.92
N LEU A 776 38.95 33.44 7.95
CA LEU A 776 38.99 31.97 7.99
C LEU A 776 37.65 31.42 8.51
N CYS A 777 36.73 31.18 7.57
CA CYS A 777 35.37 30.72 7.84
C CYS A 777 34.96 29.56 6.91
N ASN A 778 33.84 28.91 7.23
CA ASN A 778 33.17 27.91 6.39
C ASN A 778 33.05 28.35 4.91
N TYR A 779 32.69 29.62 4.65
CA TYR A 779 32.54 30.15 3.29
C TYR A 779 33.87 30.20 2.52
N PHE A 780 34.93 30.73 3.14
CA PHE A 780 36.27 30.78 2.56
C PHE A 780 36.88 29.38 2.36
N VAL A 781 36.64 28.46 3.30
CA VAL A 781 37.07 27.07 3.17
C VAL A 781 36.39 26.39 1.97
N ILE A 782 35.09 26.61 1.77
CA ILE A 782 34.34 26.10 0.61
C ILE A 782 34.82 26.74 -0.69
N GLU A 783 35.09 28.05 -0.71
CA GLU A 783 35.63 28.80 -1.87
C GLU A 783 37.00 28.30 -2.33
N LYS A 784 37.83 27.79 -1.42
CA LYS A 784 39.09 27.11 -1.78
C LYS A 784 38.87 25.63 -2.10
N LEU A 785 37.99 24.94 -1.38
CA LEU A 785 37.68 23.54 -1.67
C LEU A 785 37.19 23.35 -3.10
N SER A 786 36.30 24.23 -3.60
CA SER A 786 35.79 24.16 -4.98
C SER A 786 36.86 24.38 -6.07
N LYS A 787 38.01 24.97 -5.70
CA LYS A 787 39.14 25.26 -6.61
C LYS A 787 40.25 24.21 -6.55
N TYR A 788 40.31 23.39 -5.50
CA TYR A 788 41.35 22.36 -5.31
C TYR A 788 40.83 20.92 -5.37
N ILE A 789 39.53 20.69 -5.16
CA ILE A 789 38.92 19.35 -5.24
C ILE A 789 39.09 18.77 -6.67
N PRO A 790 39.52 17.52 -6.84
CA PRO A 790 39.74 16.96 -8.17
C PRO A 790 38.44 16.66 -8.91
N ASN A 791 38.42 16.91 -10.22
CA ASN A 791 37.37 16.44 -11.13
C ASN A 791 37.11 14.93 -10.96
N ASN A 792 35.88 14.51 -11.26
CA ASN A 792 35.36 13.15 -11.03
C ASN A 792 35.30 12.70 -9.56
N SER A 793 35.55 13.55 -8.56
CA SER A 793 35.36 13.20 -7.14
C SER A 793 33.89 13.10 -6.72
N ILE A 794 33.65 12.73 -5.46
CA ILE A 794 32.38 12.86 -4.75
C ILE A 794 32.59 13.83 -3.59
N LEU A 795 31.57 14.63 -3.25
CA LEU A 795 31.57 15.52 -2.08
C LEU A 795 30.24 15.40 -1.33
N HIS A 796 30.28 14.92 -0.09
CA HIS A 796 29.15 15.00 0.83
C HIS A 796 29.34 16.19 1.77
N HIS A 797 28.29 16.98 1.99
CA HIS A 797 28.38 18.17 2.84
C HIS A 797 27.33 18.17 3.96
N GLY A 798 27.69 18.79 5.08
CA GLY A 798 26.78 19.05 6.20
C GLY A 798 25.63 19.98 5.82
N VAL A 799 24.56 19.92 6.61
CA VAL A 799 23.37 20.77 6.50
C VAL A 799 23.66 22.21 6.99
N SER A 800 22.64 23.06 7.14
CA SER A 800 22.74 24.37 7.79
C SER A 800 23.86 25.25 7.20
N ASN A 801 24.76 25.82 8.02
CA ASN A 801 25.80 26.75 7.59
C ASN A 801 26.72 26.20 6.49
N THR A 802 27.02 24.90 6.50
CA THR A 802 27.84 24.28 5.46
C THR A 802 27.07 24.21 4.14
N LYS A 803 25.82 23.73 4.13
CA LYS A 803 24.94 23.77 2.94
C LYS A 803 24.74 25.20 2.41
N ARG A 804 24.61 26.18 3.31
CA ARG A 804 24.52 27.61 2.94
C ARG A 804 25.75 28.07 2.14
N GLY A 805 26.95 27.78 2.65
CA GLY A 805 28.19 28.13 1.95
C GLY A 805 28.38 27.37 0.63
N MET A 806 27.98 26.10 0.57
CA MET A 806 28.03 25.31 -0.66
C MET A 806 27.21 25.95 -1.79
N ASN A 807 26.00 26.43 -1.50
CA ASN A 807 25.12 27.05 -2.51
C ASN A 807 25.56 28.47 -2.96
N PHE A 808 26.72 28.98 -2.52
CA PHE A 808 27.28 30.26 -2.97
C PHE A 808 28.36 30.11 -4.06
N TYR A 809 28.97 28.92 -4.19
CA TYR A 809 30.09 28.68 -5.10
C TYR A 809 29.76 27.56 -6.08
N GLU A 810 30.10 27.76 -7.35
CA GLU A 810 30.05 26.69 -8.36
C GLU A 810 31.25 25.75 -8.19
N PHE A 811 31.00 24.46 -8.45
CA PHE A 811 31.98 23.38 -8.50
C PHE A 811 31.94 22.77 -9.91
N ASP A 812 33.04 22.13 -10.33
CA ASP A 812 33.11 21.42 -11.62
C ASP A 812 32.01 20.35 -11.75
N GLU A 813 31.36 20.29 -12.91
CA GLU A 813 30.18 19.44 -13.16
C GLU A 813 30.46 17.94 -13.04
N SER A 814 31.72 17.49 -13.12
CA SER A 814 32.10 16.09 -12.91
C SER A 814 32.14 15.66 -11.44
N ILE A 815 32.01 16.61 -10.50
CA ILE A 815 31.99 16.36 -9.06
C ILE A 815 30.55 16.08 -8.63
N ASP A 816 30.35 14.92 -8.02
CA ASP A 816 29.03 14.47 -7.57
C ASP A 816 28.79 14.93 -6.12
N ILE A 817 27.96 15.97 -5.95
CA ILE A 817 27.79 16.70 -4.69
C ILE A 817 26.46 16.35 -4.01
N THR A 818 26.50 16.06 -2.72
CA THR A 818 25.42 15.36 -1.97
C THR A 818 25.26 15.88 -0.54
N CYS A 819 24.06 15.70 0.03
CA CYS A 819 23.74 16.11 1.41
C CYS A 819 22.47 15.42 1.91
N ASN A 820 22.40 15.13 3.21
CA ASN A 820 21.20 14.58 3.86
C ASN A 820 20.14 15.68 4.09
N VAL A 821 19.31 15.94 3.06
CA VAL A 821 18.29 17.01 3.05
C VAL A 821 16.84 16.53 3.24
N GLY A 822 16.61 15.23 3.46
CA GLY A 822 15.27 14.67 3.65
C GLY A 822 14.59 15.18 4.92
N VAL A 823 15.34 15.19 6.02
CA VAL A 823 14.97 15.86 7.29
C VAL A 823 15.99 16.90 7.76
N CYS A 824 17.09 17.10 7.01
CA CYS A 824 18.19 18.02 7.36
C CYS A 824 18.82 17.72 8.74
N GLY A 825 19.01 16.43 9.07
CA GLY A 825 19.63 15.97 10.31
C GLY A 825 21.16 16.12 10.33
N ILE A 826 21.74 16.25 11.53
CA ILE A 826 23.20 16.29 11.75
C ILE A 826 23.79 14.91 12.11
N ASP A 827 22.94 13.90 12.27
CA ASP A 827 23.23 12.66 13.01
C ASP A 827 23.77 11.50 12.16
N GLY A 828 24.05 11.75 10.88
CA GLY A 828 24.41 10.69 9.92
C GLY A 828 25.22 11.11 8.71
N ALA A 829 25.63 12.38 8.60
CA ALA A 829 26.27 12.87 7.37
C ALA A 829 27.68 12.28 7.13
N VAL A 830 28.42 12.00 8.21
CA VAL A 830 29.73 11.33 8.12
C VAL A 830 29.54 9.87 7.69
N SER A 831 28.53 9.20 8.22
CA SER A 831 28.15 7.83 7.88
C SER A 831 27.68 7.70 6.43
N THR A 832 26.87 8.64 5.94
CA THR A 832 26.47 8.69 4.53
C THR A 832 27.72 8.74 3.64
N LEU A 833 28.64 9.67 3.89
CA LEU A 833 29.92 9.77 3.17
C LEU A 833 30.75 8.48 3.22
N VAL A 834 30.85 7.83 4.38
CA VAL A 834 31.56 6.53 4.49
C VAL A 834 30.92 5.49 3.59
N GLY A 835 29.58 5.40 3.58
CA GLY A 835 28.82 4.57 2.63
C GLY A 835 29.15 4.87 1.17
N GLN A 836 29.17 6.15 0.79
CA GLN A 836 29.54 6.59 -0.56
C GLN A 836 30.98 6.17 -0.94
N SER A 837 31.94 6.35 -0.02
CA SER A 837 33.35 6.03 -0.27
C SER A 837 33.61 4.53 -0.47
N ILE A 838 32.79 3.67 0.16
CA ILE A 838 32.82 2.22 -0.02
C ILE A 838 32.11 1.82 -1.33
N ALA A 839 31.02 2.52 -1.71
CA ALA A 839 30.32 2.29 -2.97
C ALA A 839 31.11 2.73 -4.22
N LYS A 840 32.10 3.61 -4.07
CA LYS A 840 32.88 4.22 -5.15
C LYS A 840 34.38 4.25 -4.79
N PRO A 841 35.04 3.08 -4.60
CA PRO A 841 36.42 3.01 -4.11
C PRO A 841 37.43 3.71 -5.03
N ASP A 842 37.14 3.78 -6.33
CA ASP A 842 38.01 4.36 -7.37
C ASP A 842 37.88 5.89 -7.47
N LYS A 843 36.90 6.50 -6.78
CA LYS A 843 36.73 7.96 -6.68
C LYS A 843 37.24 8.45 -5.33
N LYS A 844 37.93 9.60 -5.32
CA LYS A 844 38.16 10.36 -4.08
C LYS A 844 36.82 10.87 -3.55
N CYS A 845 36.56 10.68 -2.26
CA CYS A 845 35.30 11.04 -1.61
C CYS A 845 35.58 12.02 -0.48
N PHE A 846 35.06 13.23 -0.63
CA PHE A 846 35.27 14.35 0.27
C PHE A 846 34.07 14.57 1.19
N GLY A 847 34.34 14.93 2.43
CA GLY A 847 33.38 15.43 3.40
C GLY A 847 33.67 16.87 3.75
N ILE A 848 32.64 17.68 3.97
CA ILE A 848 32.78 18.93 4.72
C ILE A 848 31.66 19.05 5.76
N PHE A 849 32.03 19.17 7.03
CA PHE A 849 31.09 19.13 8.16
C PHE A 849 31.48 20.15 9.25
N GLY A 850 30.49 20.68 9.96
CA GLY A 850 30.72 21.39 11.22
C GLY A 850 30.98 20.42 12.38
N ASP A 851 31.71 20.89 13.39
CA ASP A 851 32.02 20.18 14.64
C ASP A 851 30.87 19.37 15.24
N LEU A 852 29.70 19.98 15.52
CA LEU A 852 28.57 19.28 16.11
C LEU A 852 28.01 18.18 15.20
N THR A 853 28.12 18.31 13.87
CA THR A 853 27.74 17.25 12.92
C THR A 853 28.75 16.11 12.95
N PHE A 854 30.05 16.44 12.99
CA PHE A 854 31.10 15.43 13.05
C PHE A 854 31.10 14.67 14.38
N PHE A 855 31.13 15.36 15.52
CA PHE A 855 31.21 14.71 16.84
C PHE A 855 29.96 13.88 17.20
N TYR A 856 28.80 14.16 16.59
CA TYR A 856 27.59 13.31 16.73
C TYR A 856 27.75 11.94 16.04
N ASP A 857 28.50 11.88 14.95
CA ASP A 857 28.60 10.72 14.04
C ASP A 857 30.02 10.21 13.83
N MET A 858 30.97 10.65 14.65
CA MET A 858 32.40 10.32 14.53
C MET A 858 32.72 8.83 14.73
N ASN A 859 31.84 8.05 15.36
CA ASN A 859 32.08 6.64 15.66
C ASN A 859 32.16 5.76 14.40
N VAL A 860 31.57 6.20 13.28
CA VAL A 860 31.64 5.49 11.99
C VAL A 860 33.08 5.41 11.43
N LEU A 861 34.01 6.26 11.89
CA LEU A 861 35.41 6.21 11.48
C LEU A 861 36.12 4.90 11.87
N GLN A 862 35.59 4.13 12.81
CA GLN A 862 36.07 2.78 13.16
C GLN A 862 35.87 1.73 12.03
N GLN A 863 35.15 2.08 10.96
CA GLN A 863 34.77 1.14 9.92
C GLN A 863 35.98 0.66 9.10
N ARG A 864 36.33 -0.63 9.29
CA ARG A 864 37.38 -1.37 8.57
C ARG A 864 37.25 -1.35 7.04
N ALA A 865 36.06 -1.11 6.51
CA ALA A 865 35.81 -0.99 5.07
C ALA A 865 36.25 0.36 4.47
N ILE A 866 36.56 1.37 5.30
CA ILE A 866 37.09 2.67 4.84
C ILE A 866 38.43 2.48 4.13
N ARG A 867 38.61 3.16 2.99
CA ARG A 867 39.85 3.14 2.20
C ARG A 867 40.50 4.52 2.15
N ASN A 868 41.70 4.58 1.57
CA ASN A 868 42.47 5.81 1.40
C ASN A 868 41.89 6.81 0.38
N ASN A 869 40.71 6.55 -0.18
CA ASN A 869 39.97 7.49 -1.02
C ASN A 869 39.16 8.53 -0.21
N LEU A 870 38.90 8.27 1.08
CA LEU A 870 38.13 9.16 1.95
C LEU A 870 38.95 10.37 2.44
N ARG A 871 38.33 11.55 2.40
CA ARG A 871 38.84 12.84 2.87
C ARG A 871 37.75 13.52 3.69
N ILE A 872 38.02 13.96 4.91
CA ILE A 872 37.05 14.69 5.75
C ILE A 872 37.64 16.05 6.09
N LEU A 873 36.94 17.13 5.75
CA LEU A 873 37.23 18.48 6.20
C LEU A 873 36.26 18.84 7.32
N LEU A 874 36.80 19.17 8.48
CA LEU A 874 36.06 19.49 9.69
C LEU A 874 36.22 20.98 10.01
N ILE A 875 35.11 21.73 9.97
CA ILE A 875 35.04 23.11 10.45
C ILE A 875 34.74 23.08 11.95
N ASN A 876 35.70 23.48 12.79
CA ASN A 876 35.53 23.50 14.25
C ASN A 876 35.53 24.94 14.76
N ASN A 877 34.34 25.45 15.12
CA ASN A 877 34.14 26.76 15.74
C ASN A 877 33.62 26.66 17.18
N ASN A 878 33.72 25.48 17.79
CA ASN A 878 33.39 25.20 19.19
C ASN A 878 31.91 25.45 19.55
N ASN A 879 31.01 25.49 18.54
CA ASN A 879 29.55 25.65 18.71
C ASN A 879 28.76 25.44 17.40
N GLY A 880 27.44 25.25 17.53
CA GLY A 880 26.48 25.33 16.43
C GLY A 880 26.29 26.75 15.89
N VAL A 881 27.26 27.24 15.11
CA VAL A 881 27.30 28.62 14.60
C VAL A 881 26.08 29.02 13.75
N GLU A 882 25.30 28.05 13.25
CA GLU A 882 23.98 28.26 12.62
C GLU A 882 23.07 29.17 13.47
N PHE A 883 23.08 28.99 14.79
CA PHE A 883 22.25 29.81 15.69
C PHE A 883 22.82 31.23 15.94
N LYS A 884 23.98 31.54 15.36
CA LYS A 884 24.58 32.88 15.35
C LYS A 884 24.48 33.57 13.98
N VAL A 885 24.28 32.83 12.89
CA VAL A 885 24.20 33.38 11.53
C VAL A 885 22.76 33.49 11.02
N GLY A 886 22.32 34.72 10.73
CA GLY A 886 21.00 35.02 10.16
C GLY A 886 19.78 34.75 11.08
N GLY A 887 18.59 34.89 10.49
CA GLY A 887 17.31 34.58 11.11
C GLY A 887 16.98 35.40 12.37
N PHE A 888 16.12 34.82 13.22
CA PHE A 888 15.74 35.41 14.51
C PHE A 888 16.91 35.40 15.51
N TYR A 889 17.68 34.32 15.55
CA TYR A 889 18.73 34.11 16.56
C TYR A 889 19.90 35.08 16.43
N ALA A 890 20.19 35.60 15.22
CA ALA A 890 21.15 36.70 15.01
C ALA A 890 20.85 37.95 15.85
N ARG A 891 19.59 38.18 16.26
CA ARG A 891 19.19 39.31 17.13
C ARG A 891 19.46 39.09 18.62
N ILE A 892 19.84 37.87 19.02
CA ILE A 892 20.05 37.46 20.42
C ILE A 892 21.33 36.61 20.60
N ARG A 893 22.31 36.74 19.69
CA ARG A 893 23.57 35.96 19.60
C ARG A 893 24.18 35.61 20.96
N GLU A 894 24.43 36.63 21.79
CA GLU A 894 25.01 36.54 23.14
C GLU A 894 24.27 35.60 24.12
N LYS A 895 23.00 35.28 23.84
CA LYS A 895 22.13 34.46 24.69
C LYS A 895 21.94 33.04 24.14
N THR A 896 22.53 32.72 22.99
CA THR A 896 22.37 31.41 22.33
C THR A 896 23.30 30.33 22.87
N ASP A 897 24.49 30.70 23.35
CA ASP A 897 25.60 29.79 23.64
C ASP A 897 25.23 28.55 24.45
N LYS A 898 24.70 28.73 25.66
CA LYS A 898 24.61 27.65 26.66
C LYS A 898 23.70 26.47 26.27
N LEU A 899 22.63 26.71 25.51
CA LEU A 899 21.56 25.71 25.25
C LEU A 899 21.04 25.69 23.80
N ILE A 900 21.36 26.68 22.97
CA ILE A 900 20.90 26.76 21.57
C ILE A 900 22.07 26.44 20.64
N ALA A 901 23.19 27.16 20.78
CA ALA A 901 24.41 26.88 20.03
C ALA A 901 25.27 25.76 20.64
N SER A 902 24.96 25.28 21.86
CA SER A 902 25.77 24.28 22.59
C SER A 902 27.27 24.65 22.69
N ALA A 903 27.55 25.94 22.82
CA ALA A 903 28.89 26.50 22.71
C ALA A 903 29.79 26.18 23.91
N GLY A 904 31.11 26.20 23.68
CA GLY A 904 32.11 26.00 24.72
C GLY A 904 32.49 24.54 24.94
N HIS A 905 32.22 23.65 23.99
CA HIS A 905 33.00 22.42 23.89
C HIS A 905 34.41 22.76 23.36
N HIS A 906 35.43 22.03 23.82
CA HIS A 906 36.83 22.23 23.39
C HIS A 906 37.40 20.93 22.81
N THR A 907 36.54 20.19 22.09
CA THR A 907 36.86 18.91 21.47
C THR A 907 37.70 19.11 20.21
N LYS A 908 38.70 18.25 20.04
CA LYS A 908 39.49 18.10 18.80
C LYS A 908 39.30 16.70 18.26
N ALA A 909 39.28 16.54 16.94
CA ALA A 909 39.18 15.24 16.28
C ALA A 909 40.50 14.45 16.29
N GLU A 910 41.65 15.10 16.52
CA GLU A 910 43.00 14.53 16.40
C GLU A 910 43.19 13.11 16.95
N GLY A 911 42.92 12.90 18.25
CA GLY A 911 43.14 11.61 18.90
C GLY A 911 42.25 10.52 18.29
N TRP A 912 40.97 10.83 18.11
CA TRP A 912 40.00 9.91 17.55
C TRP A 912 40.29 9.53 16.09
N ALA A 913 40.72 10.50 15.27
CA ALA A 913 41.15 10.27 13.91
C ALA A 913 42.38 9.33 13.85
N LYS A 914 43.39 9.58 14.69
CA LYS A 914 44.61 8.76 14.78
C LYS A 914 44.32 7.35 15.27
N ASP A 915 43.46 7.19 16.29
CA ASP A 915 43.02 5.87 16.79
C ASP A 915 42.23 5.08 15.73
N CYS A 916 41.45 5.77 14.89
CA CYS A 916 40.78 5.17 13.72
C CYS A 916 41.72 4.96 12.51
N GLY A 917 43.02 5.22 12.64
CA GLY A 917 44.02 5.00 11.58
C GLY A 917 44.07 6.07 10.48
N PHE A 918 43.36 7.19 10.63
CA PHE A 918 43.40 8.30 9.68
C PHE A 918 44.73 9.04 9.76
N GLU A 919 45.12 9.67 8.65
CA GLU A 919 46.08 10.77 8.68
C GLU A 919 45.36 12.03 9.18
N TYR A 920 45.92 12.72 10.18
CA TYR A 920 45.33 13.94 10.74
C TYR A 920 46.20 15.15 10.44
N ILE A 921 45.59 16.18 9.87
CA ILE A 921 46.17 17.52 9.69
C ILE A 921 45.20 18.57 10.23
N SER A 922 45.70 19.76 10.55
CA SER A 922 44.89 20.86 11.06
C SER A 922 45.37 22.22 10.58
N ALA A 923 44.52 23.24 10.71
CA ALA A 923 44.86 24.64 10.49
C ALA A 923 44.16 25.55 11.50
N ILE A 924 44.91 26.47 12.13
CA ILE A 924 44.39 27.52 13.02
C ILE A 924 44.49 28.93 12.42
N SER A 925 45.12 29.08 11.24
CA SER A 925 45.22 30.34 10.52
C SER A 925 44.90 30.19 9.03
N LYS A 926 44.61 31.31 8.36
CA LYS A 926 44.28 31.35 6.93
C LYS A 926 45.44 30.88 6.06
N GLU A 927 46.66 31.19 6.48
CA GLU A 927 47.94 30.83 5.85
C GLU A 927 48.23 29.34 6.04
N GLU A 928 47.98 28.80 7.24
CA GLU A 928 48.06 27.37 7.50
C GLU A 928 47.05 26.59 6.66
N PHE A 929 45.83 27.10 6.50
CA PHE A 929 44.82 26.44 5.68
C PHE A 929 45.22 26.45 4.20
N LEU A 930 45.62 27.62 3.67
CA LEU A 930 46.06 27.78 2.28
C LEU A 930 47.29 26.91 1.93
N SER A 931 48.23 26.73 2.86
CA SER A 931 49.40 25.85 2.64
C SER A 931 49.06 24.36 2.64
N LYS A 932 47.89 23.95 3.15
CA LYS A 932 47.51 22.54 3.34
C LYS A 932 46.35 22.06 2.45
N ILE A 933 45.47 22.95 1.97
CA ILE A 933 44.27 22.59 1.19
C ILE A 933 44.58 21.88 -0.14
N ASN A 934 45.60 22.31 -0.89
CA ASN A 934 45.99 21.62 -2.11
C ASN A 934 46.51 20.20 -1.84
N ASP A 935 47.35 20.03 -0.81
CA ASP A 935 47.86 18.73 -0.38
C ASP A 935 46.70 17.79 0.00
N PHE A 936 45.78 18.25 0.87
CA PHE A 936 44.59 17.50 1.27
C PHE A 936 43.77 16.96 0.09
N CYS A 937 43.54 17.80 -0.93
CA CYS A 937 42.78 17.42 -2.12
C CYS A 937 43.57 16.53 -3.09
N ASN A 938 44.80 16.90 -3.43
CA ASN A 938 45.51 16.34 -4.58
C ASN A 938 46.49 15.22 -4.23
N LYS A 939 47.20 15.31 -3.10
CA LYS A 939 48.27 14.38 -2.71
C LYS A 939 47.78 12.92 -2.61
N PRO A 940 48.60 11.94 -3.05
CA PRO A 940 48.36 10.55 -2.77
C PRO A 940 48.66 10.27 -1.29
N TYR A 941 47.64 9.86 -0.54
CA TYR A 941 47.78 9.34 0.83
C TYR A 941 47.55 7.83 0.83
N SER A 942 48.28 7.10 1.67
CA SER A 942 48.08 5.66 1.93
C SER A 942 46.95 5.38 2.92
N LYS A 943 46.43 6.42 3.57
CA LYS A 943 45.35 6.41 4.57
C LYS A 943 44.20 7.32 4.15
N PRO A 944 42.99 7.17 4.73
CA PRO A 944 42.02 8.26 4.74
C PRO A 944 42.56 9.47 5.53
N VAL A 945 42.07 10.68 5.26
CA VAL A 945 42.58 11.92 5.87
C VAL A 945 41.47 12.71 6.54
N LEU A 946 41.72 13.21 7.75
CA LEU A 946 40.91 14.24 8.40
C LEU A 946 41.69 15.55 8.50
N PHE A 947 41.05 16.64 8.08
CA PHE A 947 41.60 18.01 8.12
C PHE A 947 40.72 18.89 9.01
N GLU A 948 41.18 19.20 10.22
CA GLU A 948 40.46 20.02 11.19
C GLU A 948 40.87 21.49 11.09
N VAL A 949 39.96 22.33 10.61
CA VAL A 949 40.14 23.78 10.41
C VAL A 949 39.37 24.51 11.50
N PHE A 950 40.10 25.24 12.35
CA PHE A 950 39.51 25.97 13.46
C PHE A 950 39.07 27.37 13.00
N THR A 951 37.79 27.72 13.16
CA THR A 951 37.21 29.01 12.74
C THR A 951 36.60 29.77 13.93
N GLN A 952 36.36 31.08 13.80
CA GLN A 952 35.84 31.94 14.87
C GLN A 952 34.43 32.46 14.56
N ASN A 953 33.60 32.64 15.59
CA ASN A 953 32.20 33.04 15.44
C ASN A 953 32.03 34.40 14.77
N GLU A 954 32.87 35.35 15.16
CA GLU A 954 32.89 36.72 14.69
C GLU A 954 33.29 36.77 13.20
N GLU A 955 34.16 35.85 12.78
CA GLU A 955 34.58 35.69 11.38
C GLU A 955 33.50 35.01 10.53
N GLU A 956 32.84 33.95 11.03
CA GLU A 956 31.69 33.31 10.36
C GLU A 956 30.52 34.29 10.17
N ILE A 957 30.20 35.09 11.19
CA ILE A 957 29.20 36.16 11.16
C ILE A 957 29.56 37.21 10.13
N LYS A 958 30.75 37.83 10.26
CA LYS A 958 31.23 38.88 9.36
C LYS A 958 31.26 38.41 7.91
N SER A 959 31.59 37.14 7.69
CA SER A 959 31.60 36.53 6.36
C SER A 959 30.21 36.47 5.75
N LEU A 960 29.18 36.03 6.49
CA LEU A 960 27.82 36.03 5.94
C LEU A 960 27.33 37.46 5.69
N ASP A 961 27.63 38.40 6.59
CA ASP A 961 27.24 39.81 6.41
C ASP A 961 27.95 40.41 5.16
N MET A 962 29.20 40.03 4.88
CA MET A 962 29.91 40.35 3.62
C MET A 962 29.28 39.66 2.40
N MET A 963 28.86 38.38 2.50
CA MET A 963 28.21 37.66 1.38
C MET A 963 26.83 38.23 1.03
N LEU A 964 26.10 38.77 2.02
CA LEU A 964 24.80 39.43 1.83
C LEU A 964 24.92 40.90 1.39
N GLY A 965 26.03 41.56 1.74
CA GLY A 965 26.38 42.91 1.30
C GLY A 965 27.19 42.99 0.00
N GLY A 966 27.62 41.85 -0.56
CA GLY A 966 28.54 41.72 -1.70
C GLY A 966 28.02 42.16 -3.07
N ILE A 967 27.05 43.07 -3.13
CA ILE A 967 26.67 43.80 -4.34
C ILE A 967 27.17 45.23 -4.15
N SER A 968 28.24 45.60 -4.86
CA SER A 968 28.49 47.01 -5.20
C SER A 968 27.40 47.46 -6.18
N ASP A 969 26.74 48.59 -5.90
CA ASP A 969 25.76 49.22 -6.79
C ASP A 969 26.39 49.62 -8.15
#